data_AF-A0A563EWH9-F1
#
_entry.id   AF-A0A563EWH9-F1
#
_cell.length_a   1.000
_cell.length_b   1.000
_cell.length_c   1.000
_cell.angle_alpha   90.00
_cell.angle_beta   90.00
_cell.angle_gamma   90.00
#
_symmetry.space_group_name_H-M   'P 1'
#
loop_
_entity.id
_entity.type
_entity.pdbx_description
1 polymer ?
#
loop_
_entity_poly.entity_id
_entity_poly.type
_entity_poly.pdbx_seq_one_letter_code
_entity_poly.pdbx_strand_id
1 'polypeptide(L)'
;MQIPWRAAPRAALSSPLTLVVSIATTLLLSFVVAAAVLHGSSAGSAAMTYQEGRLCEQSVHPVLDGNTGFDAARGAAEKAVREAGDQPVLAGFYTGVGRPDFGGLATYGRFGFREGATDHLTVLQGGSKDGVWVPESIAKAAKVELGDRGENGALPPVTAIYADLSHPVDEWWCSEARQVVPNPIGGDGESASVIWMPSLDSMKAVLAGHERVALTVRFPQAELPRTIAEADALRVKGNALLARIGAPVTRSDYLKKPVEVAGMAGGNVGSAILPLTAISLLIGLAGVGTVTLQWVQRRHGELRMLWCRGSGPLALGGRAVLELGLPLVLGGALGLVAARLLLPVYAPSTALAAGAVLDASIWVLGVAVASLLVVVAVATWKTHRTFQGRPVVLRRRWVSAVPWELLTAGLAVFSWNQLVRNGLGTSEKGSSLPTIDTAALAFPLLVVLTTALVAARVLRLSLGWSHHANMWSRPAAQLAVRRLAAAAGPVTGVLLVGVLAIGTIAVGSSVAAAQKSSLAEKSGRFVGANSTVQVSQDLALGRIAIPEPLRGNTTLVGVSDKTLVVDPATFTDGAYLGDTSPDEVRSALNGLKKTGDFAPALRIGRSSTTEIRVPGLPLLRPGPQLPTFPKLGTRGYVIQRDSVPGLEQVGSWHLWSTLPMTELTAALRTAGVHYTNVQDRATVLDGLPFLIVQWTFGFVAAVGAVLAVVAAIALLLAIEVRRRQNAVSGALSTRMGLRPAMLLSSHLMELGALAAFAVVVGSTASAVSTGFAVPELDPAPWLNPAPVLPNLAPLLLTTVAGSMLVVFAAAWLALRSARVARIGELIRG
;
A
#
# COMPACT_ATOMS: atom_id res chain seq x y z
N MET A 1 -11.15 7.13 -61.89
CA MET A 1 -12.04 7.05 -60.71
C MET A 1 -11.26 6.49 -59.54
N GLN A 2 -10.94 7.31 -58.53
CA GLN A 2 -10.20 6.84 -57.36
C GLN A 2 -11.12 6.00 -56.48
N ILE A 3 -10.70 4.76 -56.26
CA ILE A 3 -11.32 3.80 -55.34
C ILE A 3 -11.49 4.52 -53.98
N PRO A 4 -12.73 4.75 -53.48
CA PRO A 4 -12.99 5.54 -52.27
C PRO A 4 -12.24 4.99 -51.02
N TRP A 5 -11.88 3.72 -51.07
CA TRP A 5 -11.07 3.01 -50.09
C TRP A 5 -9.63 3.52 -49.96
N ARG A 6 -9.02 4.06 -51.04
CA ARG A 6 -7.65 4.60 -51.01
C ARG A 6 -7.56 5.98 -50.34
N ALA A 7 -8.64 6.77 -50.35
CA ALA A 7 -8.69 8.10 -49.76
C ALA A 7 -9.21 8.11 -48.30
N ALA A 8 -9.80 7.01 -47.84
CA ALA A 8 -10.35 6.84 -46.49
C ALA A 8 -9.40 7.27 -45.35
N PRO A 9 -8.12 6.87 -45.30
CA PRO A 9 -7.23 7.30 -44.21
C PRO A 9 -6.98 8.81 -44.20
N ARG A 10 -6.96 9.47 -45.37
CA ARG A 10 -6.86 10.94 -45.47
C ARG A 10 -8.18 11.63 -45.09
N ALA A 11 -9.32 10.98 -45.34
CA ALA A 11 -10.63 11.50 -44.94
C ALA A 11 -10.82 11.53 -43.42
N ALA A 12 -10.14 10.67 -42.66
CA ALA A 12 -10.16 10.71 -41.19
C ALA A 12 -9.58 12.03 -40.63
N LEU A 13 -8.55 12.58 -41.29
CA LEU A 13 -7.91 13.85 -40.91
C LEU A 13 -8.81 15.08 -41.12
N SER A 14 -9.84 14.97 -41.94
CA SER A 14 -10.79 16.07 -42.19
C SER A 14 -11.73 16.36 -41.02
N SER A 15 -11.84 15.45 -40.03
CA SER A 15 -12.67 15.61 -38.85
C SER A 15 -11.81 15.48 -37.58
N PRO A 16 -11.14 16.56 -37.14
CA PRO A 16 -10.19 16.50 -36.02
C PRO A 16 -10.85 16.04 -34.72
N LEU A 17 -12.14 16.35 -34.51
CA LEU A 17 -12.85 15.96 -33.29
C LEU A 17 -13.05 14.44 -33.17
N THR A 18 -13.48 13.76 -34.24
CA THR A 18 -13.66 12.29 -34.20
C THR A 18 -12.34 11.55 -34.04
N LEU A 19 -11.25 12.14 -34.56
CA LEU A 19 -9.91 11.61 -34.41
C LEU A 19 -9.44 11.71 -32.95
N VAL A 20 -9.54 12.91 -32.34
CA VAL A 20 -9.16 13.13 -30.93
C VAL A 20 -9.98 12.24 -29.99
N VAL A 21 -11.28 12.11 -30.22
CA VAL A 21 -12.15 11.29 -29.37
C VAL A 21 -11.85 9.80 -29.50
N SER A 22 -11.61 9.31 -30.71
CA SER A 22 -11.20 7.92 -30.93
C SER A 22 -9.88 7.62 -30.22
N ILE A 23 -8.88 8.50 -30.38
CA ILE A 23 -7.58 8.37 -29.71
C ILE A 23 -7.78 8.36 -28.19
N ALA A 24 -8.49 9.35 -27.64
CA ALA A 24 -8.68 9.46 -26.19
C ALA A 24 -9.44 8.26 -25.61
N THR A 25 -10.47 7.77 -26.30
CA THR A 25 -11.26 6.62 -25.83
C THR A 25 -10.40 5.36 -25.77
N THR A 26 -9.65 5.06 -26.83
CA THR A 26 -8.78 3.86 -26.84
C THR A 26 -7.54 4.03 -25.97
N LEU A 27 -7.02 5.25 -25.82
CA LEU A 27 -5.96 5.56 -24.87
C LEU A 27 -6.38 5.21 -23.45
N LEU A 28 -7.54 5.69 -23.00
CA LEU A 28 -8.03 5.39 -21.64
C LEU A 28 -8.33 3.90 -21.47
N LEU A 29 -8.88 3.25 -22.50
CA LEU A 29 -9.16 1.82 -22.48
C LEU A 29 -7.89 0.96 -22.35
N SER A 30 -6.90 1.22 -23.20
CA SER A 30 -5.61 0.53 -23.17
C SER A 30 -4.79 0.88 -21.93
N PHE A 31 -4.90 2.12 -21.42
CA PHE A 31 -4.31 2.52 -20.15
C PHE A 31 -4.82 1.65 -19.00
N VAL A 32 -6.13 1.48 -18.84
CA VAL A 32 -6.69 0.68 -17.73
C VAL A 32 -6.22 -0.76 -17.76
N VAL A 33 -6.21 -1.38 -18.95
CA VAL A 33 -5.79 -2.77 -19.10
C VAL A 33 -4.29 -2.95 -18.89
N ALA A 34 -3.46 -2.06 -19.46
CA ALA A 34 -2.02 -2.09 -19.22
C ALA A 34 -1.68 -1.81 -17.75
N ALA A 35 -2.32 -0.80 -17.14
CA ALA A 35 -2.12 -0.44 -15.75
C ALA A 35 -2.48 -1.59 -14.80
N ALA A 36 -3.53 -2.37 -15.10
CA ALA A 36 -3.90 -3.54 -14.30
C ALA A 36 -2.80 -4.61 -14.27
N VAL A 37 -2.25 -4.95 -15.43
CA VAL A 37 -1.18 -5.94 -15.57
C VAL A 37 0.09 -5.46 -14.85
N LEU A 38 0.46 -4.19 -15.08
CA LEU A 38 1.64 -3.58 -14.44
C LEU A 38 1.46 -3.44 -12.92
N HIS A 39 0.25 -3.12 -12.45
CA HIS A 39 -0.06 -3.02 -11.02
C HIS A 39 0.05 -4.36 -10.30
N GLY A 40 -0.44 -5.45 -10.89
CA GLY A 40 -0.30 -6.80 -10.33
C GLY A 40 1.17 -7.23 -10.21
N SER A 41 1.96 -7.00 -11.26
CA SER A 41 3.40 -7.28 -11.25
C SER A 41 4.17 -6.42 -10.24
N SER A 42 3.81 -5.13 -10.18
CA SER A 42 4.38 -4.16 -9.24
C SER A 42 4.06 -4.50 -7.78
N ALA A 43 2.84 -4.97 -7.48
CA ALA A 43 2.46 -5.38 -6.14
C ALA A 43 3.28 -6.59 -5.64
N GLY A 44 3.55 -7.57 -6.51
CA GLY A 44 4.47 -8.67 -6.18
C GLY A 44 5.90 -8.20 -5.91
N SER A 45 6.39 -7.23 -6.71
CA SER A 45 7.72 -6.64 -6.52
C SER A 45 7.80 -5.81 -5.23
N ALA A 46 6.77 -5.03 -4.91
CA ALA A 46 6.67 -4.27 -3.66
C ALA A 46 6.62 -5.20 -2.43
N ALA A 47 5.89 -6.31 -2.51
CA ALA A 47 5.87 -7.32 -1.47
C ALA A 47 7.23 -7.98 -1.27
N MET A 48 7.98 -8.21 -2.36
CA MET A 48 9.35 -8.73 -2.28
C MET A 48 10.27 -7.74 -1.54
N THR A 49 10.31 -6.46 -1.95
CA THR A 49 11.10 -5.43 -1.26
C THR A 49 10.71 -5.28 0.22
N TYR A 50 9.41 -5.38 0.54
CA TYR A 50 8.94 -5.34 1.92
C TYR A 50 9.45 -6.51 2.77
N GLN A 51 9.49 -7.72 2.22
CA GLN A 51 9.98 -8.91 2.91
C GLN A 51 11.51 -8.91 3.01
N GLU A 52 12.20 -8.45 1.98
CA GLU A 52 13.65 -8.28 1.95
C GLU A 52 14.13 -7.31 3.03
N GLY A 53 13.46 -6.16 3.20
CA GLY A 53 13.80 -5.18 4.25
C GLY A 53 13.62 -5.69 5.69
N ARG A 54 13.15 -6.93 5.88
CA ARG A 54 13.07 -7.63 7.18
C ARG A 54 14.13 -8.72 7.34
N LEU A 55 14.90 -9.00 6.30
CA LEU A 55 16.02 -9.92 6.32
C LEU A 55 17.33 -9.15 6.44
N CYS A 56 18.36 -9.81 6.98
CA CYS A 56 19.73 -9.32 6.87
C CYS A 56 20.20 -9.46 5.41
N GLU A 57 20.82 -8.43 4.85
CA GLU A 57 21.28 -8.43 3.45
C GLU A 57 22.20 -9.62 3.13
N GLN A 58 23.10 -9.95 4.07
CA GLN A 58 24.02 -11.08 3.98
C GLN A 58 23.35 -12.47 4.02
N SER A 59 22.05 -12.53 4.35
CA SER A 59 21.24 -13.75 4.46
C SER A 59 20.20 -13.87 3.34
N VAL A 60 20.13 -12.90 2.41
CA VAL A 60 19.23 -12.93 1.26
C VAL A 60 19.62 -14.04 0.27
N HIS A 61 20.91 -14.23 0.04
CA HIS A 61 21.43 -15.37 -0.71
C HIS A 61 21.37 -16.65 0.17
N PRO A 62 21.06 -17.85 -0.38
CA PRO A 62 21.17 -19.10 0.37
C PRO A 62 22.51 -19.26 1.09
N VAL A 63 22.47 -19.69 2.35
CA VAL A 63 23.63 -19.73 3.25
C VAL A 63 23.91 -21.13 3.81
N LEU A 64 25.10 -21.30 4.39
CA LEU A 64 25.47 -22.48 5.17
C LEU A 64 25.59 -22.10 6.64
N ASP A 65 24.94 -22.88 7.51
CA ASP A 65 25.00 -22.73 8.96
C ASP A 65 25.02 -24.08 9.63
N GLY A 66 25.85 -24.26 10.66
CA GLY A 66 25.72 -25.41 11.54
C GLY A 66 27.00 -25.81 12.22
N ASN A 67 26.85 -26.68 13.21
CA ASN A 67 27.96 -27.20 13.98
C ASN A 67 28.63 -28.36 13.22
N THR A 68 29.93 -28.30 12.99
CA THR A 68 30.70 -29.40 12.37
C THR A 68 32.15 -29.40 12.91
N GLY A 69 32.94 -30.43 12.61
CA GLY A 69 34.35 -30.45 13.03
C GLY A 69 35.16 -29.33 12.39
N PHE A 70 36.16 -28.79 13.10
CA PHE A 70 36.95 -27.63 12.64
C PHE A 70 37.53 -27.80 11.23
N ASP A 71 38.20 -28.93 10.95
CA ASP A 71 38.81 -29.16 9.63
C ASP A 71 37.76 -29.29 8.51
N ALA A 72 36.60 -29.88 8.81
CA ALA A 72 35.48 -29.94 7.88
C ALA A 72 34.87 -28.54 7.64
N ALA A 73 34.78 -27.70 8.68
CA ALA A 73 34.33 -26.32 8.58
C ALA A 73 35.27 -25.48 7.71
N ARG A 74 36.59 -25.59 7.96
CA ARG A 74 37.62 -24.89 7.19
C ARG A 74 37.60 -25.32 5.73
N GLY A 75 37.57 -26.63 5.48
CA GLY A 75 37.47 -27.17 4.12
C GLY A 75 36.20 -26.71 3.38
N ALA A 76 35.07 -26.60 4.08
CA ALA A 76 33.83 -26.07 3.53
C ALA A 76 33.93 -24.58 3.17
N ALA A 77 34.51 -23.75 4.04
CA ALA A 77 34.71 -22.32 3.79
C ALA A 77 35.67 -22.08 2.62
N GLU A 78 36.81 -22.77 2.58
CA GLU A 78 37.77 -22.68 1.46
C GLU A 78 37.15 -23.15 0.15
N LYS A 79 36.33 -24.21 0.19
CA LYS A 79 35.57 -24.65 -0.98
C LYS A 79 34.51 -23.63 -1.40
N ALA A 80 33.85 -22.98 -0.44
CA ALA A 80 32.88 -21.93 -0.74
C ALA A 80 33.55 -20.75 -1.47
N VAL A 81 34.73 -20.30 -1.02
CA VAL A 81 35.52 -19.27 -1.72
C VAL A 81 35.87 -19.70 -3.14
N ARG A 82 36.37 -20.94 -3.33
CA ARG A 82 36.72 -21.45 -4.66
C ARG A 82 35.52 -21.57 -5.60
N GLU A 83 34.38 -22.04 -5.10
CA GLU A 83 33.16 -22.26 -5.91
C GLU A 83 32.37 -20.98 -6.18
N ALA A 84 32.53 -19.95 -5.34
CA ALA A 84 31.88 -18.65 -5.49
C ALA A 84 32.53 -17.77 -6.58
N GLY A 85 33.80 -18.03 -6.92
CA GLY A 85 34.55 -17.24 -7.89
C GLY A 85 34.74 -15.80 -7.39
N ASP A 86 34.29 -14.83 -8.19
CA ASP A 86 34.41 -13.40 -7.86
C ASP A 86 33.40 -12.91 -6.82
N GLN A 87 32.42 -13.74 -6.43
CA GLN A 87 31.42 -13.38 -5.45
C GLN A 87 32.01 -13.36 -4.03
N PRO A 88 31.84 -12.27 -3.26
CA PRO A 88 32.39 -12.18 -1.91
C PRO A 88 31.78 -13.26 -1.00
N VAL A 89 32.64 -13.86 -0.18
CA VAL A 89 32.27 -14.90 0.80
C VAL A 89 32.72 -14.44 2.17
N LEU A 90 31.80 -14.43 3.13
CA LEU A 90 32.12 -14.17 4.53
C LEU A 90 31.91 -15.46 5.32
N ALA A 91 33.00 -16.02 5.84
CA ALA A 91 32.97 -17.21 6.68
C ALA A 91 33.25 -16.83 8.15
N GLY A 92 32.37 -17.25 9.05
CA GLY A 92 32.51 -17.11 10.50
C GLY A 92 32.61 -18.46 11.18
N PHE A 93 33.52 -18.56 12.14
CA PHE A 93 33.79 -19.76 12.93
C PHE A 93 33.61 -19.41 14.39
N TYR A 94 32.77 -20.17 15.10
CA TYR A 94 32.51 -19.92 16.52
C TYR A 94 32.57 -21.21 17.33
N THR A 95 33.16 -21.15 18.51
CA THR A 95 33.16 -22.29 19.44
C THR A 95 31.85 -22.39 20.21
N GLY A 96 31.66 -23.51 20.92
CA GLY A 96 30.69 -23.55 22.02
C GLY A 96 30.98 -22.46 23.05
N VAL A 97 29.98 -22.14 23.88
CA VAL A 97 30.25 -21.29 25.05
C VAL A 97 31.06 -22.13 26.04
N GLY A 98 32.26 -21.66 26.35
CA GLY A 98 33.17 -22.25 27.31
C GLY A 98 33.46 -21.29 28.45
N ARG A 99 34.47 -21.62 29.25
CA ARG A 99 34.99 -20.76 30.32
C ARG A 99 36.47 -20.47 30.11
N PRO A 100 36.83 -19.63 29.12
CA PRO A 100 38.22 -19.27 28.89
C PRO A 100 38.87 -18.68 30.14
N ASP A 101 40.08 -19.15 30.44
CA ASP A 101 40.85 -18.72 31.61
C ASP A 101 41.90 -17.66 31.25
N PHE A 102 41.88 -16.52 31.93
CA PHE A 102 42.92 -15.50 31.86
C PHE A 102 43.51 -15.30 33.25
N GLY A 103 44.68 -15.90 33.50
CA GLY A 103 45.40 -15.70 34.76
C GLY A 103 44.75 -16.31 36.01
N GLY A 104 43.95 -17.37 35.86
CA GLY A 104 43.27 -18.09 36.94
C GLY A 104 41.83 -17.65 37.20
N LEU A 105 41.28 -16.77 36.36
CA LEU A 105 39.89 -16.28 36.41
C LEU A 105 39.14 -16.72 35.15
N ALA A 106 38.40 -17.82 35.26
CA ALA A 106 37.59 -18.34 34.17
C ALA A 106 36.19 -17.68 34.14
N THR A 107 35.80 -17.12 32.99
CA THR A 107 34.47 -16.50 32.76
C THR A 107 33.83 -17.05 31.51
N TYR A 108 32.50 -16.94 31.37
CA TYR A 108 31.81 -17.41 30.18
C TYR A 108 32.23 -16.62 28.94
N GLY A 109 32.66 -17.33 27.91
CA GLY A 109 33.14 -16.75 26.67
C GLY A 109 33.15 -17.79 25.56
N ARG A 110 33.27 -17.32 24.32
CA ARG A 110 33.51 -18.20 23.17
C ARG A 110 34.53 -17.59 22.26
N PHE A 111 35.30 -18.42 21.57
CA PHE A 111 36.24 -17.95 20.58
C PHE A 111 35.55 -17.82 19.22
N GLY A 112 35.92 -16.78 18.48
CA GLY A 112 35.41 -16.54 17.14
C GLY A 112 36.51 -16.13 16.17
N PHE A 113 36.35 -16.51 14.91
CA PHE A 113 37.15 -15.97 13.81
C PHE A 113 36.23 -15.65 12.64
N ARG A 114 36.34 -14.42 12.12
CA ARG A 114 35.70 -13.99 10.87
C ARG A 114 36.57 -12.93 10.24
N GLU A 115 36.85 -13.09 8.95
CA GLU A 115 37.67 -12.12 8.22
C GLU A 115 37.00 -10.74 8.23
N GLY A 116 37.78 -9.69 8.52
CA GLY A 116 37.29 -8.32 8.64
C GLY A 116 36.52 -8.00 9.93
N ALA A 117 36.33 -8.96 10.86
CA ALA A 117 35.56 -8.72 12.10
C ALA A 117 36.09 -7.53 12.91
N THR A 118 37.40 -7.40 13.05
CA THR A 118 38.05 -6.35 13.83
C THR A 118 37.86 -4.95 13.25
N ASP A 119 37.53 -4.83 11.96
CA ASP A 119 37.21 -3.55 11.31
C ASP A 119 35.80 -3.02 11.66
N HIS A 120 34.94 -3.90 12.18
CA HIS A 120 33.55 -3.60 12.52
C HIS A 120 33.30 -3.61 14.04
N LEU A 121 34.36 -3.53 14.85
CA LEU A 121 34.29 -3.46 16.31
C LEU A 121 34.77 -2.09 16.78
N THR A 122 34.11 -1.57 17.83
CA THR A 122 34.55 -0.32 18.48
C THR A 122 35.63 -0.65 19.50
N VAL A 123 36.87 -0.25 19.21
CA VAL A 123 38.02 -0.43 20.11
C VAL A 123 37.95 0.55 21.27
N LEU A 124 38.07 0.04 22.50
CA LEU A 124 38.15 0.85 23.72
C LEU A 124 39.60 1.02 24.18
N GLN A 125 40.43 -0.01 24.04
CA GLN A 125 41.86 0.00 24.38
C GLN A 125 42.67 -0.83 23.39
N GLY A 126 43.91 -0.44 23.13
CA GLY A 126 44.81 -1.14 22.21
C GLY A 126 44.40 -0.92 20.74
N GLY A 127 44.43 -2.00 19.94
CA GLY A 127 43.96 -1.97 18.55
C GLY A 127 44.85 -2.69 17.53
N SER A 128 45.89 -3.42 17.95
CA SER A 128 46.66 -4.26 17.01
C SER A 128 45.85 -5.48 16.59
N LYS A 129 45.86 -5.80 15.29
CA LYS A 129 45.17 -6.96 14.70
C LYS A 129 45.95 -8.28 14.86
N ASP A 130 47.18 -8.24 15.35
CA ASP A 130 48.07 -9.41 15.44
C ASP A 130 47.83 -10.29 16.68
N GLY A 131 46.84 -9.96 17.52
CA GLY A 131 46.54 -10.67 18.76
C GLY A 131 45.05 -10.81 19.02
N VAL A 132 44.71 -11.25 20.23
CA VAL A 132 43.33 -11.56 20.62
C VAL A 132 42.59 -10.27 20.99
N TRP A 133 41.36 -10.13 20.50
CA TRP A 133 40.47 -9.03 20.89
C TRP A 133 39.42 -9.54 21.87
N VAL A 134 39.40 -8.95 23.06
CA VAL A 134 38.55 -9.38 24.17
C VAL A 134 37.42 -8.37 24.37
N PRO A 135 36.15 -8.80 24.56
CA PRO A 135 35.06 -7.88 24.84
C PRO A 135 35.19 -7.27 26.24
N GLU A 136 34.72 -6.03 26.39
CA GLU A 136 34.79 -5.27 27.64
C GLU A 136 34.22 -6.04 28.85
N SER A 137 33.07 -6.72 28.67
CA SER A 137 32.43 -7.55 29.70
C SER A 137 33.34 -8.65 30.26
N ILE A 138 34.03 -9.38 29.37
CA ILE A 138 34.98 -10.43 29.74
C ILE A 138 36.23 -9.83 30.36
N ALA A 139 36.76 -8.74 29.78
CA ALA A 139 37.94 -8.07 30.31
C ALA A 139 37.72 -7.57 31.75
N LYS A 140 36.55 -7.00 32.05
CA LYS A 140 36.17 -6.57 33.41
C LYS A 140 35.96 -7.76 34.35
N ALA A 141 35.29 -8.82 33.90
CA ALA A 141 34.98 -9.97 34.73
C ALA A 141 36.22 -10.80 35.11
N ALA A 142 37.11 -11.03 34.15
CA ALA A 142 38.34 -11.82 34.32
C ALA A 142 39.59 -10.96 34.58
N LYS A 143 39.44 -9.63 34.72
CA LYS A 143 40.54 -8.67 34.94
C LYS A 143 41.66 -8.77 33.90
N VAL A 144 41.28 -8.89 32.63
CA VAL A 144 42.20 -9.02 31.51
C VAL A 144 42.77 -7.66 31.13
N GLU A 145 44.09 -7.57 31.02
CA GLU A 145 44.84 -6.40 30.55
C GLU A 145 45.46 -6.64 29.16
N LEU A 146 45.92 -5.56 28.52
CA LEU A 146 46.64 -5.67 27.25
C LEU A 146 47.99 -6.38 27.48
N GLY A 147 48.30 -7.34 26.62
CA GLY A 147 49.50 -8.18 26.71
C GLY A 147 49.30 -9.52 27.43
N ASP A 148 48.19 -9.68 28.15
CA ASP A 148 47.85 -10.93 28.83
C ASP A 148 47.70 -12.09 27.84
N ARG A 149 48.00 -13.29 28.31
CA ARG A 149 47.81 -14.54 27.55
C ARG A 149 46.94 -15.50 28.35
N GLY A 150 45.75 -15.78 27.86
CA GLY A 150 44.86 -16.78 28.45
C GLY A 150 45.27 -18.22 28.13
N GLU A 151 44.53 -19.17 28.69
CA GLU A 151 44.72 -20.62 28.57
C GLU A 151 46.16 -21.06 28.90
N ASN A 152 46.67 -20.65 30.07
CA ASN A 152 48.04 -20.93 30.52
C ASN A 152 49.13 -20.52 29.50
N GLY A 153 48.89 -19.43 28.76
CA GLY A 153 49.83 -18.93 27.75
C GLY A 153 49.63 -19.49 26.34
N ALA A 154 48.61 -20.34 26.13
CA ALA A 154 48.30 -20.91 24.81
C ALA A 154 47.64 -19.91 23.86
N LEU A 155 46.95 -18.88 24.39
CA LEU A 155 46.39 -17.80 23.55
C LEU A 155 47.48 -16.83 23.09
N PRO A 156 47.35 -16.24 21.88
CA PRO A 156 48.09 -15.04 21.52
C PRO A 156 47.83 -13.90 22.53
N PRO A 157 48.75 -12.92 22.64
CA PRO A 157 48.56 -11.81 23.57
C PRO A 157 47.29 -11.02 23.25
N VAL A 158 46.62 -10.53 24.29
CA VAL A 158 45.47 -9.63 24.16
C VAL A 158 45.96 -8.28 23.64
N THR A 159 45.53 -7.89 22.45
CA THR A 159 45.99 -6.67 21.77
C THR A 159 44.92 -5.59 21.68
N ALA A 160 43.67 -5.93 21.97
CA ALA A 160 42.60 -4.96 22.06
C ALA A 160 41.50 -5.39 23.03
N ILE A 161 40.89 -4.40 23.69
CA ILE A 161 39.61 -4.55 24.38
C ILE A 161 38.57 -3.76 23.60
N TYR A 162 37.48 -4.41 23.21
CA TYR A 162 36.44 -3.82 22.36
C TYR A 162 35.09 -3.74 23.10
N ALA A 163 34.23 -2.80 22.68
CA ALA A 163 32.90 -2.62 23.26
C ALA A 163 31.97 -3.79 22.89
N ASP A 164 31.25 -4.35 23.87
CA ASP A 164 30.33 -5.47 23.64
C ASP A 164 29.28 -5.17 22.56
N LEU A 165 29.03 -6.16 21.69
CA LEU A 165 27.97 -6.08 20.69
C LEU A 165 26.60 -6.26 21.37
N SER A 166 25.66 -5.39 21.02
CA SER A 166 24.30 -5.38 21.55
C SER A 166 23.30 -5.04 20.44
N HIS A 167 22.05 -5.49 20.58
CA HIS A 167 20.99 -5.11 19.64
C HIS A 167 20.70 -3.61 19.72
N PRO A 168 20.23 -2.96 18.63
CA PRO A 168 20.36 -3.41 17.25
C PRO A 168 21.82 -3.42 16.84
N VAL A 169 22.24 -4.49 16.17
CA VAL A 169 23.60 -4.61 15.64
C VAL A 169 23.71 -3.91 14.29
N ASP A 170 24.91 -3.49 13.95
CA ASP A 170 25.19 -2.96 12.61
C ASP A 170 24.93 -4.03 11.55
N GLU A 171 24.67 -3.58 10.32
CA GLU A 171 24.26 -4.43 9.21
C GLU A 171 25.21 -5.61 8.95
N TRP A 172 26.52 -5.37 9.13
CA TRP A 172 27.56 -6.38 8.95
C TRP A 172 27.44 -7.57 9.93
N TRP A 173 26.92 -7.30 11.13
CA TRP A 173 26.70 -8.28 12.20
C TRP A 173 25.30 -8.87 12.19
N CYS A 174 24.36 -8.33 11.41
CA CYS A 174 22.96 -8.74 11.41
C CYS A 174 22.79 -10.26 11.23
N SER A 175 23.50 -10.85 10.26
CA SER A 175 23.44 -12.30 9.96
C SER A 175 24.09 -13.17 11.05
N GLU A 176 24.94 -12.58 11.88
CA GLU A 176 25.71 -13.24 12.93
C GLU A 176 25.21 -12.90 14.34
N ALA A 177 24.14 -12.11 14.45
CA ALA A 177 23.64 -11.57 15.72
C ALA A 177 23.43 -12.68 16.77
N ARG A 178 22.94 -13.85 16.37
CA ARG A 178 22.73 -15.02 17.25
C ARG A 178 24.03 -15.57 17.84
N GLN A 179 25.15 -15.41 17.16
CA GLN A 179 26.45 -15.92 17.61
C GLN A 179 27.23 -14.90 18.44
N VAL A 180 27.09 -13.61 18.10
CA VAL A 180 27.97 -12.53 18.59
C VAL A 180 27.33 -11.65 19.66
N VAL A 181 26.00 -11.60 19.74
CA VAL A 181 25.28 -10.87 20.77
C VAL A 181 24.87 -11.86 21.86
N PRO A 182 25.34 -11.69 23.10
CA PRO A 182 24.86 -12.48 24.23
C PRO A 182 23.34 -12.29 24.40
N ASN A 183 22.62 -13.38 24.63
CA ASN A 183 21.24 -13.34 25.06
C ASN A 183 21.18 -13.22 26.59
N PRO A 184 20.84 -12.04 27.15
CA PRO A 184 20.83 -11.82 28.59
C PRO A 184 19.71 -12.59 29.32
N ILE A 185 18.79 -13.22 28.58
CA ILE A 185 17.69 -14.04 29.11
C ILE A 185 18.00 -15.54 28.94
N GLY A 186 19.01 -15.90 28.14
CA GLY A 186 19.53 -17.27 28.09
C GLY A 186 20.25 -17.54 29.39
N GLY A 187 20.01 -18.69 30.02
CA GLY A 187 20.64 -19.01 31.30
C GLY A 187 22.18 -18.96 31.25
N ASP A 188 22.82 -18.99 32.41
CA ASP A 188 24.28 -18.93 32.51
C ASP A 188 24.96 -19.96 31.60
N GLY A 189 25.83 -19.48 30.70
CA GLY A 189 26.55 -20.33 29.75
C GLY A 189 25.77 -20.73 28.49
N GLU A 190 24.52 -20.29 28.30
CA GLU A 190 23.78 -20.51 27.04
C GLU A 190 24.22 -19.56 25.92
N SER A 191 24.72 -18.38 26.28
CA SER A 191 25.26 -17.39 25.34
C SER A 191 26.37 -16.57 26.00
N ALA A 192 27.33 -16.08 25.20
CA ALA A 192 28.44 -15.29 25.70
C ALA A 192 29.04 -14.41 24.59
N SER A 193 29.74 -13.35 24.99
CA SER A 193 30.44 -12.47 24.06
C SER A 193 31.61 -13.20 23.39
N VAL A 194 32.02 -12.74 22.21
CA VAL A 194 33.02 -13.42 21.38
C VAL A 194 34.41 -12.85 21.63
N ILE A 195 35.36 -13.72 21.95
CA ILE A 195 36.79 -13.41 21.97
C ILE A 195 37.31 -13.66 20.55
N TRP A 196 37.73 -12.61 19.85
CA TRP A 196 38.13 -12.72 18.45
C TRP A 196 39.59 -13.14 18.32
N MET A 197 39.80 -14.23 17.59
CA MET A 197 41.13 -14.77 17.28
C MET A 197 41.73 -14.05 16.08
N PRO A 198 43.06 -13.83 16.04
CA PRO A 198 43.71 -13.14 14.91
C PRO A 198 43.78 -13.98 13.64
N SER A 199 43.74 -15.31 13.76
CA SER A 199 43.78 -16.23 12.61
C SER A 199 43.07 -17.56 12.90
N LEU A 200 42.66 -18.26 11.84
CA LEU A 200 42.13 -19.63 11.95
C LEU A 200 43.15 -20.60 12.56
N ASP A 201 44.44 -20.43 12.26
CA ASP A 201 45.48 -21.28 12.82
C ASP A 201 45.63 -21.06 14.33
N SER A 202 45.50 -19.80 14.79
CA SER A 202 45.45 -19.47 16.22
C SER A 202 44.22 -20.10 16.88
N MET A 203 43.06 -20.04 16.22
CA MET A 203 41.83 -20.68 16.71
C MET A 203 41.99 -22.21 16.80
N LYS A 204 42.61 -22.86 15.80
CA LYS A 204 42.87 -24.31 15.82
C LYS A 204 43.77 -24.73 16.97
N ALA A 205 44.80 -23.94 17.28
CA ALA A 205 45.73 -24.24 18.37
C ALA A 205 45.05 -24.35 19.74
N VAL A 206 43.96 -23.59 19.95
CA VAL A 206 43.22 -23.52 21.21
C VAL A 206 42.20 -24.66 21.35
N LEU A 207 41.76 -25.25 20.24
CA LEU A 207 40.68 -26.26 20.21
C LEU A 207 41.10 -27.70 20.60
N ALA A 208 42.39 -27.94 20.91
CA ALA A 208 42.96 -29.13 21.57
C ALA A 208 42.29 -30.52 21.32
N GLY A 209 41.82 -30.81 20.10
CA GLY A 209 41.38 -32.15 19.68
C GLY A 209 39.92 -32.53 19.93
N HIS A 210 39.11 -31.67 20.56
CA HIS A 210 37.66 -31.82 20.61
C HIS A 210 37.05 -30.45 20.37
N GLU A 211 36.31 -30.28 19.27
CA GLU A 211 35.06 -29.50 19.29
C GLU A 211 34.44 -29.35 17.90
N ARG A 212 33.10 -29.35 17.92
CA ARG A 212 32.31 -28.88 16.80
C ARG A 212 32.31 -27.36 16.86
N VAL A 213 32.70 -26.71 15.77
CA VAL A 213 32.54 -25.27 15.61
C VAL A 213 31.26 -24.97 14.85
N ALA A 214 30.58 -23.91 15.22
CA ALA A 214 29.52 -23.33 14.40
C ALA A 214 30.19 -22.65 13.21
N LEU A 215 30.00 -23.23 12.02
CA LEU A 215 30.34 -22.61 10.76
C LEU A 215 29.15 -21.77 10.28
N THR A 216 29.45 -20.56 9.85
CA THR A 216 28.54 -19.67 9.12
C THR A 216 29.22 -19.28 7.81
N VAL A 217 28.52 -19.40 6.69
CA VAL A 217 29.02 -18.94 5.38
C VAL A 217 27.95 -18.09 4.72
N ARG A 218 28.29 -16.82 4.49
CA ARG A 218 27.43 -15.81 3.87
C ARG A 218 27.97 -15.40 2.51
N PHE A 219 27.06 -14.97 1.66
CA PHE A 219 27.35 -14.57 0.30
C PHE A 219 26.72 -13.20 0.02
N PRO A 220 27.29 -12.11 0.58
CA PRO A 220 26.74 -10.76 0.42
C PRO A 220 26.52 -10.40 -1.06
N GLN A 221 25.47 -9.65 -1.33
CA GLN A 221 25.13 -9.15 -2.67
C GLN A 221 25.33 -7.64 -2.70
N ALA A 222 25.86 -7.12 -3.82
CA ALA A 222 25.95 -5.68 -4.04
C ALA A 222 24.57 -5.07 -4.37
N GLU A 223 23.70 -5.85 -5.01
CA GLU A 223 22.34 -5.44 -5.37
C GLU A 223 21.35 -6.50 -4.90
N LEU A 224 20.33 -6.04 -4.18
CA LEU A 224 19.27 -6.90 -3.66
C LEU A 224 18.14 -7.09 -4.69
N PRO A 225 17.48 -8.27 -4.70
CA PRO A 225 16.49 -8.62 -5.72
C PRO A 225 15.19 -7.83 -5.57
N ARG A 226 14.86 -7.00 -6.57
CA ARG A 226 13.67 -6.13 -6.54
C ARG A 226 12.42 -6.81 -7.06
N THR A 227 12.56 -7.94 -7.74
CA THR A 227 11.45 -8.70 -8.31
C THR A 227 11.45 -10.14 -7.82
N ILE A 228 10.27 -10.79 -7.86
CA ILE A 228 10.11 -12.20 -7.49
C ILE A 228 11.00 -13.10 -8.36
N ALA A 229 11.12 -12.79 -9.65
CA ALA A 229 11.94 -13.56 -10.59
C ALA A 229 13.44 -13.44 -10.28
N GLU A 230 13.92 -12.24 -9.93
CA GLU A 230 15.30 -12.03 -9.49
C GLU A 230 15.59 -12.80 -8.19
N ALA A 231 14.66 -12.72 -7.22
CA ALA A 231 14.79 -13.44 -5.96
C ALA A 231 14.80 -14.96 -6.16
N ASP A 232 13.92 -15.50 -7.02
CA ASP A 232 13.89 -16.93 -7.31
C ASP A 232 15.14 -17.39 -8.09
N ALA A 233 15.61 -16.59 -9.06
CA ALA A 233 16.86 -16.85 -9.77
C ALA A 233 18.06 -16.87 -8.81
N LEU A 234 18.12 -15.93 -7.86
CA LEU A 234 19.14 -15.88 -6.81
C LEU A 234 19.09 -17.14 -5.93
N ARG A 235 17.90 -17.59 -5.54
CA ARG A 235 17.71 -18.82 -4.76
C ARG A 235 18.16 -20.06 -5.53
N VAL A 236 17.76 -20.19 -6.79
CA VAL A 236 18.15 -21.34 -7.63
C VAL A 236 19.66 -21.37 -7.82
N LYS A 237 20.27 -20.23 -8.18
CA LYS A 237 21.72 -20.09 -8.32
C LYS A 237 22.46 -20.41 -7.01
N GLY A 238 21.98 -19.87 -5.89
CA GLY A 238 22.58 -20.07 -4.58
C GLY A 238 22.45 -21.51 -4.09
N ASN A 239 21.28 -22.13 -4.21
CA ASN A 239 21.09 -23.53 -3.84
C ASN A 239 21.96 -24.48 -4.69
N ALA A 240 22.14 -24.18 -5.99
CA ALA A 240 23.07 -24.92 -6.84
C ALA A 240 24.53 -24.75 -6.39
N LEU A 241 24.94 -23.54 -5.98
CA LEU A 241 26.25 -23.30 -5.38
C LEU A 241 26.44 -24.11 -4.09
N LEU A 242 25.48 -24.05 -3.16
CA LEU A 242 25.53 -24.81 -1.91
C LEU A 242 25.59 -26.33 -2.14
N ALA A 243 24.91 -26.82 -3.18
CA ALA A 243 24.98 -28.22 -3.59
C ALA A 243 26.37 -28.64 -4.07
N ARG A 244 27.06 -27.80 -4.85
CA ARG A 244 28.45 -28.06 -5.28
C ARG A 244 29.44 -28.03 -4.12
N ILE A 245 29.25 -27.12 -3.16
CA ILE A 245 30.06 -27.06 -1.94
C ILE A 245 29.92 -28.38 -1.16
N GLY A 246 28.69 -28.88 -0.98
CA GLY A 246 28.48 -30.21 -0.41
C GLY A 246 28.91 -30.37 1.06
N ALA A 247 28.92 -29.27 1.82
CA ALA A 247 29.37 -29.26 3.21
C ALA A 247 28.41 -30.02 4.15
N PRO A 248 28.92 -30.69 5.21
CA PRO A 248 28.10 -31.42 6.19
C PRO A 248 27.48 -30.48 7.24
N VAL A 249 26.82 -29.41 6.78
CA VAL A 249 26.12 -28.40 7.60
C VAL A 249 24.76 -28.09 7.00
N THR A 250 23.90 -27.39 7.75
CA THR A 250 22.56 -27.04 7.29
C THR A 250 22.64 -26.00 6.18
N ARG A 251 21.86 -26.23 5.12
CA ARG A 251 21.62 -25.26 4.06
C ARG A 251 20.34 -24.50 4.39
N SER A 252 20.44 -23.19 4.50
CA SER A 252 19.30 -22.34 4.80
C SER A 252 18.97 -21.45 3.61
N ASP A 253 17.72 -21.48 3.19
CA ASP A 253 17.16 -20.62 2.15
C ASP A 253 16.08 -19.75 2.79
N TYR A 254 16.51 -18.63 3.38
CA TYR A 254 15.61 -17.71 4.08
C TYR A 254 14.69 -16.94 3.13
N LEU A 255 15.05 -16.86 1.84
CA LEU A 255 14.29 -16.15 0.81
C LEU A 255 13.12 -16.99 0.26
N LYS A 256 13.11 -18.30 0.52
CA LYS A 256 12.02 -19.21 0.10
C LYS A 256 10.64 -18.73 0.50
N LYS A 257 10.47 -18.42 1.78
CA LYS A 257 9.17 -18.01 2.29
C LYS A 257 8.76 -16.61 1.83
N PRO A 258 9.64 -15.59 1.87
CA PRO A 258 9.44 -14.30 1.22
C PRO A 258 8.98 -14.36 -0.24
N VAL A 259 9.62 -15.19 -1.07
CA VAL A 259 9.25 -15.34 -2.50
C VAL A 259 7.85 -15.91 -2.65
N GLU A 260 7.49 -16.92 -1.86
CA GLU A 260 6.14 -17.52 -1.84
C GLU A 260 5.09 -16.49 -1.40
N VAL A 261 5.38 -15.75 -0.33
CA VAL A 261 4.51 -14.70 0.23
C VAL A 261 4.33 -13.54 -0.75
N ALA A 262 5.39 -13.09 -1.40
CA ALA A 262 5.34 -12.04 -2.42
C ALA A 262 4.56 -12.48 -3.67
N GLY A 263 4.72 -13.74 -4.09
CA GLY A 263 3.94 -14.35 -5.17
C GLY A 263 2.44 -14.41 -4.85
N MET A 264 2.09 -14.87 -3.64
CA MET A 264 0.70 -14.86 -3.16
C MET A 264 0.13 -13.43 -3.09
N ALA A 265 0.91 -12.46 -2.61
CA ALA A 265 0.49 -11.06 -2.54
C ALA A 265 0.19 -10.49 -3.94
N GLY A 266 1.12 -10.66 -4.89
CA GLY A 266 0.93 -10.23 -6.28
C GLY A 266 -0.28 -10.91 -6.96
N GLY A 267 -0.43 -12.22 -6.74
CA GLY A 267 -1.57 -12.99 -7.24
C GLY A 267 -2.91 -12.55 -6.67
N ASN A 268 -2.97 -12.26 -5.36
CA ASN A 268 -4.19 -11.79 -4.67
C ASN A 268 -4.58 -10.38 -5.13
N VAL A 269 -3.62 -9.45 -5.27
CA VAL A 269 -3.89 -8.11 -5.81
C VAL A 269 -4.36 -8.20 -7.27
N GLY A 270 -3.66 -8.99 -8.09
CA GLY A 270 -4.02 -9.20 -9.49
C GLY A 270 -5.44 -9.76 -9.64
N SER A 271 -5.77 -10.81 -8.90
CA SER A 271 -7.09 -11.46 -8.96
C SER A 271 -8.21 -10.55 -8.45
N ALA A 272 -7.96 -9.75 -7.41
CA ALA A 272 -8.93 -8.78 -6.89
C ALA A 272 -9.27 -7.66 -7.88
N ILE A 273 -8.32 -7.27 -8.73
CA ILE A 273 -8.48 -6.17 -9.69
C ILE A 273 -9.15 -6.63 -11.00
N LEU A 274 -9.06 -7.93 -11.36
CA LEU A 274 -9.59 -8.46 -12.62
C LEU A 274 -11.07 -8.15 -12.91
N PRO A 275 -12.03 -8.32 -11.96
CA PRO A 275 -13.43 -8.02 -12.23
C PRO A 275 -13.65 -6.53 -12.55
N LEU A 276 -12.93 -5.65 -11.84
CA LEU A 276 -13.02 -4.20 -12.05
C LEU A 276 -12.49 -3.79 -13.41
N THR A 277 -11.38 -4.38 -13.84
CA THR A 277 -10.78 -4.08 -15.15
C THR A 277 -11.63 -4.64 -16.28
N ALA A 278 -12.23 -5.81 -16.11
CA ALA A 278 -13.19 -6.37 -17.06
C ALA A 278 -14.41 -5.46 -17.23
N ILE A 279 -15.00 -4.95 -16.15
CA ILE A 279 -16.12 -3.99 -16.22
C ILE A 279 -15.69 -2.70 -16.91
N SER A 280 -14.52 -2.16 -16.56
CA SER A 280 -13.97 -0.95 -17.16
C SER A 280 -13.70 -1.12 -18.66
N LEU A 281 -13.20 -2.30 -19.06
CA LEU A 281 -13.02 -2.69 -20.45
C LEU A 281 -14.34 -2.70 -21.22
N LEU A 282 -15.39 -3.30 -20.65
CA LEU A 282 -16.73 -3.32 -21.26
C LEU A 282 -17.29 -1.90 -21.45
N ILE A 283 -17.11 -1.02 -20.45
CA ILE A 283 -17.54 0.38 -20.53
C ILE A 283 -16.75 1.11 -21.64
N GLY A 284 -15.44 0.93 -21.72
CA GLY A 284 -14.63 1.55 -22.77
C GLY A 284 -14.95 1.04 -24.18
N LEU A 285 -15.21 -0.26 -24.34
CA LEU A 285 -15.69 -0.84 -25.60
C LEU A 285 -17.07 -0.28 -26.00
N ALA A 286 -17.98 -0.08 -25.04
CA ALA A 286 -19.24 0.62 -25.29
C ALA A 286 -18.98 2.06 -25.76
N GLY A 287 -17.99 2.74 -25.16
CA GLY A 287 -17.48 4.04 -25.63
C GLY A 287 -17.06 4.02 -27.09
N VAL A 288 -16.22 3.06 -27.51
CA VAL A 288 -15.83 2.86 -28.92
C VAL A 288 -17.05 2.67 -29.82
N GLY A 289 -18.06 1.92 -29.35
CA GLY A 289 -19.34 1.78 -30.02
C GLY A 289 -20.06 3.13 -30.21
N THR A 290 -20.09 4.00 -29.20
CA THR A 290 -20.69 5.34 -29.33
C THR A 290 -19.97 6.22 -30.35
N VAL A 291 -18.63 6.19 -30.37
CA VAL A 291 -17.81 6.92 -31.36
C VAL A 291 -18.12 6.42 -32.77
N THR A 292 -18.26 5.10 -32.93
CA THR A 292 -18.65 4.49 -34.21
C THR A 292 -20.04 4.94 -34.65
N LEU A 293 -21.02 4.99 -33.74
CA LEU A 293 -22.37 5.49 -34.05
C LEU A 293 -22.33 6.96 -34.49
N GLN A 294 -21.52 7.78 -33.85
CA GLN A 294 -21.33 9.18 -34.22
C GLN A 294 -20.68 9.33 -35.60
N TRP A 295 -19.69 8.49 -35.91
CA TRP A 295 -19.10 8.43 -37.24
C TRP A 295 -20.14 8.08 -38.32
N VAL A 296 -20.97 7.06 -38.09
CA VAL A 296 -22.06 6.69 -39.02
C VAL A 296 -23.06 7.83 -39.23
N GLN A 297 -23.41 8.56 -38.17
CA GLN A 297 -24.33 9.70 -38.25
C GLN A 297 -23.73 10.85 -39.07
N ARG A 298 -22.46 11.19 -38.86
CA ARG A 298 -21.77 12.25 -39.60
C ARG A 298 -21.58 11.91 -41.07
N ARG A 299 -21.25 10.66 -41.38
CA ARG A 299 -21.03 10.15 -42.75
C ARG A 299 -22.31 9.64 -43.41
N HIS A 300 -23.49 9.94 -42.86
CA HIS A 300 -24.75 9.33 -43.30
C HIS A 300 -25.02 9.51 -44.81
N GLY A 301 -24.77 10.70 -45.35
CA GLY A 301 -24.94 10.98 -46.79
C GLY A 301 -24.02 10.14 -47.68
N GLU A 302 -22.73 10.02 -47.30
CA GLU A 302 -21.75 9.22 -48.04
C GLU A 302 -22.05 7.72 -47.95
N LEU A 303 -22.42 7.23 -46.75
CA LEU A 303 -22.77 5.83 -46.52
C LEU A 303 -24.02 5.44 -47.31
N ARG A 304 -25.02 6.34 -47.39
CA ARG A 304 -26.21 6.15 -48.22
C ARG A 304 -25.86 6.09 -49.71
N MET A 305 -24.95 6.94 -50.20
CA MET A 305 -24.49 6.87 -51.58
C MET A 305 -23.80 5.53 -51.88
N LEU A 306 -22.87 5.07 -51.03
CA LEU A 306 -22.18 3.79 -51.19
C LEU A 306 -23.14 2.60 -51.13
N TRP A 307 -24.14 2.68 -50.25
CA TRP A 307 -25.23 1.71 -50.16
C TRP A 307 -26.02 1.62 -51.47
N CYS A 308 -26.48 2.76 -52.01
CA CYS A 308 -27.20 2.81 -53.29
C CYS A 308 -26.36 2.30 -54.47
N ARG A 309 -25.03 2.35 -54.37
CA ARG A 309 -24.08 1.76 -55.33
C ARG A 309 -23.81 0.26 -55.11
N GLY A 310 -24.53 -0.39 -54.20
CA GLY A 310 -24.45 -1.84 -53.97
C GLY A 310 -23.45 -2.28 -52.90
N SER A 311 -22.87 -1.37 -52.12
CA SER A 311 -21.94 -1.76 -51.03
C SER A 311 -22.71 -2.42 -49.87
N GLY A 312 -22.36 -3.67 -49.54
CA GLY A 312 -22.97 -4.38 -48.41
C GLY A 312 -22.61 -3.80 -47.02
N PRO A 313 -23.35 -4.16 -45.96
CA PRO A 313 -23.15 -3.58 -44.61
C PRO A 313 -21.75 -3.85 -44.04
N LEU A 314 -21.21 -5.05 -44.30
CA LEU A 314 -19.87 -5.45 -43.86
C LEU A 314 -18.78 -4.60 -44.53
N ALA A 315 -18.94 -4.30 -45.82
CA ALA A 315 -18.02 -3.43 -46.54
C ALA A 315 -18.00 -2.03 -45.91
N LEU A 316 -19.18 -1.47 -45.60
CA LEU A 316 -19.28 -0.18 -44.90
C LEU A 316 -18.62 -0.22 -43.51
N GLY A 317 -18.69 -1.35 -42.80
CA GLY A 317 -17.94 -1.60 -41.56
C GLY A 317 -16.42 -1.62 -41.79
N GLY A 318 -15.95 -2.27 -42.85
CA GLY A 318 -14.54 -2.24 -43.25
C GLY A 318 -14.04 -0.82 -43.57
N ARG A 319 -14.89 0.02 -44.15
CA ARG A 319 -14.57 1.45 -44.37
C ARG A 319 -14.40 2.19 -43.03
N ALA A 320 -15.25 1.90 -42.05
CA ALA A 320 -15.11 2.48 -40.71
C ALA A 320 -13.76 2.12 -40.07
N VAL A 321 -13.28 0.87 -40.25
CA VAL A 321 -11.95 0.44 -39.79
C VAL A 321 -10.83 1.18 -40.51
N LEU A 322 -10.93 1.42 -41.82
CA LEU A 322 -9.89 2.18 -42.54
C LEU A 322 -9.82 3.66 -42.10
N GLU A 323 -10.93 4.25 -41.66
CA GLU A 323 -10.95 5.64 -41.18
C GLU A 323 -10.59 5.75 -39.69
N LEU A 324 -11.07 4.83 -38.84
CA LEU A 324 -10.91 4.89 -37.38
C LEU A 324 -9.75 4.03 -36.86
N GLY A 325 -9.28 3.05 -37.63
CA GLY A 325 -8.31 2.06 -37.18
C GLY A 325 -6.97 2.67 -36.75
N LEU A 326 -6.41 3.58 -37.55
CA LEU A 326 -5.16 4.26 -37.20
C LEU A 326 -5.30 5.10 -35.91
N PRO A 327 -6.33 5.97 -35.74
CA PRO A 327 -6.60 6.63 -34.46
C PRO A 327 -6.73 5.68 -33.27
N LEU A 328 -7.40 4.54 -33.43
CA LEU A 328 -7.59 3.57 -32.35
C LEU A 328 -6.27 2.89 -31.96
N VAL A 329 -5.47 2.45 -32.94
CA VAL A 329 -4.14 1.85 -32.70
C VAL A 329 -3.20 2.85 -32.04
N LEU A 330 -3.19 4.10 -32.52
CA LEU A 330 -2.39 5.17 -31.93
C LEU A 330 -2.84 5.50 -30.51
N GLY A 331 -4.15 5.54 -30.25
CA GLY A 331 -4.69 5.64 -28.90
C GLY A 331 -4.20 4.50 -28.01
N GLY A 332 -4.26 3.26 -28.50
CA GLY A 332 -3.80 2.10 -27.74
C GLY A 332 -2.31 2.14 -27.38
N ALA A 333 -1.46 2.52 -28.34
CA ALA A 333 -0.02 2.72 -28.10
C ALA A 333 0.25 3.84 -27.08
N LEU A 334 -0.44 4.98 -27.21
CA LEU A 334 -0.33 6.08 -26.23
C LEU A 334 -0.83 5.66 -24.85
N GLY A 335 -1.87 4.81 -24.77
CA GLY A 335 -2.38 4.26 -23.52
C GLY A 335 -1.36 3.39 -22.81
N LEU A 336 -0.64 2.53 -23.54
CA LEU A 336 0.46 1.72 -23.00
C LEU A 336 1.61 2.59 -22.50
N VAL A 337 2.02 3.60 -23.29
CA VAL A 337 3.06 4.55 -22.89
C VAL A 337 2.64 5.33 -21.64
N ALA A 338 1.40 5.82 -21.59
CA ALA A 338 0.86 6.51 -20.42
C ALA A 338 0.84 5.59 -19.19
N ALA A 339 0.46 4.32 -19.34
CA ALA A 339 0.48 3.35 -18.25
C ALA A 339 1.90 3.14 -17.70
N ARG A 340 2.91 3.13 -18.57
CA ARG A 340 4.31 2.99 -18.15
C ARG A 340 4.89 4.25 -17.50
N LEU A 341 4.52 5.44 -17.99
CA LEU A 341 5.00 6.72 -17.45
C LEU A 341 4.34 7.08 -16.11
N LEU A 342 3.05 6.76 -15.96
CA LEU A 342 2.29 7.02 -14.74
C LEU A 342 2.42 5.90 -13.70
N LEU A 343 3.29 4.91 -13.93
CA LEU A 343 3.53 3.81 -13.00
C LEU A 343 3.79 4.26 -11.55
N PRO A 344 4.61 5.30 -11.27
CA PRO A 344 4.83 5.77 -9.89
C PRO A 344 3.60 6.36 -9.21
N VAL A 345 2.54 6.67 -9.96
CA VAL A 345 1.32 7.31 -9.43
C VAL A 345 0.32 6.28 -8.94
N TYR A 346 0.16 5.16 -9.66
CA TYR A 346 -0.86 4.15 -9.32
C TYR A 346 -0.27 2.87 -8.72
N ALA A 347 0.98 2.53 -9.04
CA ALA A 347 1.55 1.24 -8.69
C ALA A 347 2.35 1.28 -7.37
N PRO A 348 2.36 0.20 -6.57
CA PRO A 348 3.08 0.14 -5.29
C PRO A 348 4.60 0.27 -5.40
N SER A 349 5.17 -0.19 -6.50
CA SER A 349 6.61 -0.17 -6.80
C SER A 349 6.85 0.15 -8.28
N THR A 350 8.00 0.75 -8.59
CA THR A 350 8.44 0.96 -9.97
C THR A 350 9.16 -0.24 -10.56
N ALA A 351 9.54 -1.21 -9.72
CA ALA A 351 10.11 -2.47 -10.17
C ALA A 351 9.02 -3.36 -10.78
N LEU A 352 9.33 -3.96 -11.93
CA LEU A 352 8.42 -4.81 -12.69
C LEU A 352 9.12 -6.13 -12.99
N ALA A 353 8.37 -7.23 -12.94
CA ALA A 353 8.89 -8.53 -13.33
C ALA A 353 9.35 -8.51 -14.81
N ALA A 354 10.37 -9.30 -15.13
CA ALA A 354 10.78 -9.52 -16.51
C ALA A 354 9.59 -10.01 -17.34
N GLY A 355 9.30 -9.34 -18.46
CA GLY A 355 8.15 -9.66 -19.32
C GLY A 355 6.85 -8.92 -18.99
N ALA A 356 6.72 -8.23 -17.85
CA ALA A 356 5.45 -7.56 -17.48
C ALA A 356 4.98 -6.52 -18.52
N VAL A 357 5.93 -5.80 -19.16
CA VAL A 357 5.63 -4.85 -20.25
C VAL A 357 5.19 -5.59 -21.52
N LEU A 358 5.75 -6.77 -21.79
CA LEU A 358 5.35 -7.60 -22.91
C LEU A 358 3.93 -8.13 -22.71
N ASP A 359 3.62 -8.63 -21.51
CA ASP A 359 2.27 -9.08 -21.15
C ASP A 359 1.25 -7.94 -21.28
N ALA A 360 1.59 -6.75 -20.75
CA ALA A 360 0.74 -5.57 -20.91
C ALA A 360 0.54 -5.22 -22.40
N SER A 361 1.58 -5.35 -23.23
CA SER A 361 1.50 -5.09 -24.67
C SER A 361 0.60 -6.09 -25.39
N ILE A 362 0.65 -7.38 -25.02
CA ILE A 362 -0.22 -8.44 -25.57
C ILE A 362 -1.68 -8.14 -25.23
N TRP A 363 -1.98 -7.77 -23.98
CA TRP A 363 -3.33 -7.39 -23.58
C TRP A 363 -3.82 -6.13 -24.30
N VAL A 364 -2.96 -5.11 -24.46
CA VAL A 364 -3.29 -3.90 -25.25
C VAL A 364 -3.57 -4.25 -26.71
N LEU A 365 -2.82 -5.17 -27.31
CA LEU A 365 -3.09 -5.67 -28.66
C LEU A 365 -4.46 -6.35 -28.73
N GLY A 366 -4.80 -7.19 -27.74
CA GLY A 366 -6.13 -7.79 -27.63
C GLY A 366 -7.25 -6.75 -27.54
N VAL A 367 -7.04 -5.68 -26.78
CA VAL A 367 -7.98 -4.55 -26.68
C VAL A 367 -8.12 -3.79 -27.99
N ALA A 368 -7.02 -3.57 -28.72
CA ALA A 368 -7.05 -2.93 -30.03
C ALA A 368 -7.86 -3.77 -31.03
N VAL A 369 -7.64 -5.08 -31.07
CA VAL A 369 -8.41 -6.02 -31.90
C VAL A 369 -9.89 -6.00 -31.51
N ALA A 370 -10.21 -6.10 -30.21
CA ALA A 370 -11.59 -6.02 -29.72
C ALA A 370 -12.27 -4.70 -30.11
N SER A 371 -11.55 -3.58 -30.01
CA SER A 371 -12.06 -2.26 -30.40
C SER A 371 -12.38 -2.19 -31.90
N LEU A 372 -11.50 -2.73 -32.75
CA LEU A 372 -11.73 -2.81 -34.20
C LEU A 372 -12.94 -3.69 -34.53
N LEU A 373 -13.10 -4.83 -33.84
CA LEU A 373 -14.27 -5.70 -33.99
C LEU A 373 -15.56 -4.98 -33.58
N VAL A 374 -15.54 -4.21 -32.50
CA VAL A 374 -16.69 -3.37 -32.08
C VAL A 374 -17.02 -2.33 -33.15
N VAL A 375 -16.02 -1.67 -33.76
CA VAL A 375 -16.25 -0.72 -34.87
C VAL A 375 -16.95 -1.42 -36.03
N VAL A 376 -16.45 -2.57 -36.47
CA VAL A 376 -17.06 -3.34 -37.58
C VAL A 376 -18.48 -3.74 -37.22
N ALA A 377 -18.69 -4.34 -36.04
CA ALA A 377 -19.99 -4.85 -35.61
C ALA A 377 -21.03 -3.72 -35.50
N VAL A 378 -20.67 -2.61 -34.86
CA VAL A 378 -21.59 -1.48 -34.64
C VAL A 378 -21.89 -0.74 -35.95
N ALA A 379 -20.89 -0.49 -36.79
CA ALA A 379 -21.10 0.15 -38.09
C ALA A 379 -21.96 -0.73 -39.02
N THR A 380 -21.67 -2.03 -39.09
CA THR A 380 -22.44 -3.02 -39.87
C THR A 380 -23.88 -3.11 -39.36
N TRP A 381 -24.06 -3.28 -38.06
CA TRP A 381 -25.39 -3.37 -37.44
C TRP A 381 -26.21 -2.10 -37.66
N LYS A 382 -25.60 -0.92 -37.47
CA LYS A 382 -26.31 0.35 -37.63
C LYS A 382 -26.67 0.63 -39.09
N THR A 383 -25.78 0.36 -40.04
CA THR A 383 -26.04 0.53 -41.48
C THR A 383 -27.11 -0.46 -41.96
N HIS A 384 -27.01 -1.74 -41.57
CA HIS A 384 -28.04 -2.75 -41.84
C HIS A 384 -29.41 -2.33 -41.28
N ARG A 385 -29.49 -1.92 -40.00
CA ARG A 385 -30.74 -1.43 -39.39
C ARG A 385 -31.32 -0.20 -40.09
N THR A 386 -30.47 0.68 -40.62
CA THR A 386 -30.90 1.96 -41.20
C THR A 386 -31.31 1.82 -42.67
N PHE A 387 -30.68 0.92 -43.42
CA PHE A 387 -30.89 0.76 -44.86
C PHE A 387 -31.61 -0.53 -45.27
N GLN A 388 -31.66 -1.56 -44.42
CA GLN A 388 -32.32 -2.85 -44.70
C GLN A 388 -33.39 -3.25 -43.66
N GLY A 389 -33.34 -2.74 -42.43
CA GLY A 389 -34.19 -3.20 -41.34
C GLY A 389 -35.63 -2.67 -41.36
N ARG A 390 -36.63 -3.56 -41.22
CA ARG A 390 -37.99 -3.18 -40.80
C ARG A 390 -37.98 -2.65 -39.36
N PRO A 391 -38.78 -1.62 -39.00
CA PRO A 391 -38.79 -1.05 -37.66
C PRO A 391 -39.32 -2.06 -36.63
N VAL A 392 -38.42 -2.64 -35.81
CA VAL A 392 -38.79 -3.49 -34.67
C VAL A 392 -39.07 -2.59 -33.45
N VAL A 393 -40.33 -2.23 -33.25
CA VAL A 393 -40.77 -1.27 -32.21
C VAL A 393 -41.03 -1.95 -30.85
N LEU A 394 -41.36 -3.24 -30.81
CA LEU A 394 -41.89 -3.90 -29.60
C LEU A 394 -40.84 -4.38 -28.57
N ARG A 395 -39.72 -4.98 -29.00
CA ARG A 395 -38.75 -5.64 -28.09
C ARG A 395 -37.94 -4.66 -27.21
N ARG A 396 -37.98 -3.35 -27.52
CA ARG A 396 -37.18 -2.30 -26.85
C ARG A 396 -37.79 -1.77 -25.55
N ARG A 397 -39.11 -1.90 -25.36
CA ARG A 397 -39.82 -1.42 -24.16
C ARG A 397 -39.53 -2.29 -22.93
N TRP A 398 -39.44 -3.61 -23.11
CA TRP A 398 -39.26 -4.56 -22.01
C TRP A 398 -37.88 -4.44 -21.34
N VAL A 399 -36.79 -4.38 -22.12
CA VAL A 399 -35.42 -4.22 -21.58
C VAL A 399 -35.22 -2.90 -20.83
N SER A 400 -35.94 -1.84 -21.22
CA SER A 400 -35.91 -0.55 -20.53
C SER A 400 -36.75 -0.46 -19.26
N ALA A 401 -37.66 -1.43 -19.03
CA ALA A 401 -38.53 -1.47 -17.86
C ALA A 401 -37.93 -2.31 -16.71
N VAL A 402 -37.02 -3.25 -17.03
CA VAL A 402 -36.38 -4.11 -16.02
C VAL A 402 -35.50 -3.28 -15.07
N PRO A 403 -35.73 -3.34 -13.75
CA PRO A 403 -34.90 -2.67 -12.76
C PRO A 403 -33.57 -3.42 -12.58
N TRP A 404 -32.61 -3.16 -13.46
CA TRP A 404 -31.22 -3.67 -13.38
C TRP A 404 -30.56 -3.41 -12.01
N GLU A 405 -31.07 -2.41 -11.31
CA GLU A 405 -30.69 -2.00 -9.97
C GLU A 405 -30.83 -3.12 -8.94
N LEU A 406 -31.90 -3.94 -9.04
CA LEU A 406 -32.13 -5.06 -8.14
C LEU A 406 -31.05 -6.13 -8.26
N LEU A 407 -30.52 -6.35 -9.48
CA LEU A 407 -29.41 -7.27 -9.69
C LEU A 407 -28.15 -6.78 -8.98
N THR A 408 -27.81 -5.51 -9.14
CA THR A 408 -26.63 -4.92 -8.48
C THR A 408 -26.80 -4.87 -6.97
N ALA A 409 -28.00 -4.57 -6.47
CA ALA A 409 -28.31 -4.59 -5.03
C ALA A 409 -28.22 -6.01 -4.45
N GLY A 410 -28.72 -7.02 -5.18
CA GLY A 410 -28.59 -8.42 -4.79
C GLY A 410 -27.12 -8.86 -4.70
N LEU A 411 -26.29 -8.45 -5.66
CA LEU A 411 -24.84 -8.68 -5.62
C LEU A 411 -24.16 -7.92 -4.48
N ALA A 412 -24.60 -6.70 -4.15
CA ALA A 412 -24.11 -5.95 -3.00
C ALA A 412 -24.42 -6.66 -1.67
N VAL A 413 -25.64 -7.21 -1.52
CA VAL A 413 -26.00 -8.00 -0.33
C VAL A 413 -25.22 -9.31 -0.28
N PHE A 414 -25.01 -9.98 -1.41
CA PHE A 414 -24.18 -11.18 -1.49
C PHE A 414 -22.74 -10.90 -1.07
N SER A 415 -22.12 -9.85 -1.61
CA SER A 415 -20.75 -9.43 -1.26
C SER A 415 -20.63 -9.00 0.21
N TRP A 416 -21.62 -8.30 0.76
CA TRP A 416 -21.68 -7.99 2.19
C TRP A 416 -21.71 -9.25 3.05
N ASN A 417 -22.53 -10.24 2.68
CA ASN A 417 -22.60 -11.50 3.43
C ASN A 417 -21.29 -12.28 3.36
N GLN A 418 -20.58 -12.25 2.22
CA GLN A 418 -19.23 -12.81 2.12
C GLN A 418 -18.24 -12.05 3.01
N LEU A 419 -18.28 -10.72 3.01
CA LEU A 419 -17.42 -9.87 3.83
C LEU A 419 -17.61 -10.14 5.33
N VAL A 420 -18.85 -10.21 5.81
CA VAL A 420 -19.14 -10.45 7.25
C VAL A 420 -18.82 -11.89 7.67
N ARG A 421 -19.06 -12.89 6.80
CA ARG A 421 -18.84 -14.30 7.15
C ARG A 421 -17.38 -14.72 7.09
N ASN A 422 -16.66 -14.23 6.09
CA ASN A 422 -15.29 -14.67 5.79
C ASN A 422 -14.24 -13.64 6.22
N GLY A 423 -14.62 -12.37 6.42
CA GLY A 423 -13.69 -11.27 6.64
C GLY A 423 -12.66 -11.17 5.51
N LEU A 424 -11.45 -10.70 5.84
CA LEU A 424 -10.27 -10.84 5.00
C LEU A 424 -9.56 -12.20 5.14
N GLY A 425 -10.15 -13.17 5.86
CA GLY A 425 -9.76 -14.57 5.75
C GLY A 425 -9.76 -15.34 7.07
N THR A 426 -10.40 -16.51 7.04
CA THR A 426 -9.95 -17.68 7.80
C THR A 426 -8.61 -18.14 7.22
N SER A 427 -7.53 -18.10 8.00
CA SER A 427 -6.27 -18.75 7.58
C SER A 427 -6.56 -20.25 7.37
N GLU A 428 -6.43 -20.75 6.14
CA GLU A 428 -6.27 -22.18 5.94
C GLU A 428 -5.02 -22.60 6.72
N LYS A 429 -5.08 -23.70 7.48
CA LYS A 429 -3.93 -24.21 8.23
C LYS A 429 -2.76 -24.44 7.25
N GLY A 430 -1.76 -23.56 7.28
CA GLY A 430 -0.57 -23.62 6.45
C GLY A 430 -0.38 -22.48 5.45
N SER A 431 -1.39 -21.62 5.19
CA SER A 431 -1.20 -20.43 4.35
C SER A 431 -0.58 -19.29 5.16
N SER A 432 0.35 -18.56 4.55
CA SER A 432 1.07 -17.47 5.24
C SER A 432 0.50 -16.08 5.00
N LEU A 433 -0.49 -15.98 4.11
CA LEU A 433 -1.34 -14.81 3.99
C LEU A 433 -2.81 -15.26 4.07
N PRO A 434 -3.70 -14.42 4.62
CA PRO A 434 -5.14 -14.60 4.49
C PRO A 434 -5.54 -14.62 3.00
N THR A 435 -6.42 -15.54 2.61
CA THR A 435 -6.99 -15.54 1.26
C THR A 435 -8.02 -14.43 1.14
N ILE A 436 -7.86 -13.58 0.13
CA ILE A 436 -8.74 -12.43 -0.08
C ILE A 436 -9.93 -12.89 -0.90
N ASP A 437 -11.13 -12.87 -0.31
CA ASP A 437 -12.37 -13.09 -1.05
C ASP A 437 -12.65 -11.88 -1.95
N THR A 438 -12.46 -12.06 -3.26
CA THR A 438 -12.68 -11.01 -4.25
C THR A 438 -14.14 -10.53 -4.28
N ALA A 439 -15.10 -11.39 -3.92
CA ALA A 439 -16.50 -11.00 -3.81
C ALA A 439 -16.72 -10.06 -2.62
N ALA A 440 -16.02 -10.27 -1.51
CA ALA A 440 -16.10 -9.39 -0.34
C ALA A 440 -15.57 -7.97 -0.64
N LEU A 441 -14.48 -7.87 -1.40
CA LEU A 441 -13.91 -6.58 -1.82
C LEU A 441 -14.80 -5.77 -2.75
N ALA A 442 -15.72 -6.41 -3.48
CA ALA A 442 -16.61 -5.75 -4.43
C ALA A 442 -17.75 -4.97 -3.76
N PHE A 443 -18.05 -5.21 -2.48
CA PHE A 443 -19.19 -4.63 -1.77
C PHE A 443 -19.32 -3.09 -1.92
N PRO A 444 -18.32 -2.28 -1.54
CA PRO A 444 -18.49 -0.83 -1.57
C PRO A 444 -18.61 -0.28 -3.01
N LEU A 445 -18.02 -0.97 -4.00
CA LEU A 445 -18.17 -0.62 -5.41
C LEU A 445 -19.55 -0.97 -5.97
N LEU A 446 -20.11 -2.11 -5.56
CA LEU A 446 -21.47 -2.50 -5.94
C LEU A 446 -22.51 -1.54 -5.35
N VAL A 447 -22.31 -1.06 -4.12
CA VAL A 447 -23.17 -0.02 -3.52
C VAL A 447 -23.10 1.29 -4.33
N VAL A 448 -21.90 1.72 -4.73
CA VAL A 448 -21.73 2.89 -5.61
C VAL A 448 -22.41 2.68 -6.96
N LEU A 449 -22.29 1.49 -7.56
CA LEU A 449 -22.96 1.17 -8.82
C LEU A 449 -24.50 1.18 -8.69
N THR A 450 -25.04 0.55 -7.65
CA THR A 450 -26.49 0.56 -7.38
C THR A 450 -26.99 1.99 -7.18
N THR A 451 -26.34 2.78 -6.32
CA THR A 451 -26.74 4.17 -6.08
C THR A 451 -26.64 5.05 -7.33
N ALA A 452 -25.64 4.83 -8.19
CA ALA A 452 -25.50 5.52 -9.46
C ALA A 452 -26.64 5.19 -10.44
N LEU A 453 -27.04 3.92 -10.51
CA LEU A 453 -28.20 3.50 -11.31
C LEU A 453 -29.49 4.14 -10.75
N VAL A 454 -29.66 4.16 -9.43
CA VAL A 454 -30.88 4.70 -8.77
C VAL A 454 -30.97 6.17 -9.08
N ALA A 455 -29.85 6.90 -8.90
CA ALA A 455 -29.76 8.32 -9.18
C ALA A 455 -30.05 8.64 -10.65
N ALA A 456 -29.53 7.84 -11.59
CA ALA A 456 -29.84 8.01 -13.01
C ALA A 456 -31.32 7.76 -13.32
N ARG A 457 -31.95 6.76 -12.68
CA ARG A 457 -33.38 6.47 -12.84
C ARG A 457 -34.26 7.56 -12.23
N VAL A 458 -33.96 8.01 -11.01
CA VAL A 458 -34.67 9.12 -10.33
C VAL A 458 -34.53 10.41 -11.13
N LEU A 459 -33.33 10.71 -11.66
CA LEU A 459 -33.14 11.87 -12.53
C LEU A 459 -33.99 11.75 -13.80
N ARG A 460 -34.04 10.57 -14.43
CA ARG A 460 -34.86 10.36 -15.63
C ARG A 460 -36.35 10.56 -15.37
N LEU A 461 -36.86 10.07 -14.24
CA LEU A 461 -38.26 10.23 -13.84
C LEU A 461 -38.59 11.69 -13.51
N SER A 462 -37.73 12.36 -12.73
CA SER A 462 -37.90 13.77 -12.37
C SER A 462 -37.86 14.70 -13.59
N LEU A 463 -36.98 14.44 -14.56
CA LEU A 463 -36.96 15.17 -15.83
C LEU A 463 -38.24 14.94 -16.65
N GLY A 464 -38.81 13.73 -16.61
CA GLY A 464 -40.12 13.46 -17.23
C GLY A 464 -41.26 14.24 -16.58
N TRP A 465 -41.21 14.42 -15.26
CA TRP A 465 -42.21 15.19 -14.50
C TRP A 465 -41.98 16.70 -14.55
N SER A 466 -40.80 17.15 -14.99
CA SER A 466 -40.42 18.57 -15.02
C SER A 466 -41.34 19.44 -15.88
N HIS A 467 -42.11 18.86 -16.80
CA HIS A 467 -43.11 19.57 -17.59
C HIS A 467 -44.22 20.23 -16.75
N HIS A 468 -44.46 19.75 -15.52
CA HIS A 468 -45.42 20.32 -14.59
C HIS A 468 -44.85 21.47 -13.74
N ALA A 469 -43.53 21.68 -13.74
CA ALA A 469 -42.89 22.72 -12.94
C ALA A 469 -42.85 24.07 -13.69
N ASN A 470 -43.31 25.14 -13.04
CA ASN A 470 -43.34 26.48 -13.62
C ASN A 470 -42.44 27.44 -12.82
N MET A 471 -41.14 27.48 -13.12
CA MET A 471 -40.15 28.32 -12.41
C MET A 471 -39.90 29.66 -13.12
N TRP A 472 -40.95 30.34 -13.57
CA TRP A 472 -40.77 31.51 -14.42
C TRP A 472 -40.17 32.74 -13.73
N SER A 473 -40.17 32.75 -12.39
CA SER A 473 -39.44 33.73 -11.56
C SER A 473 -37.92 33.63 -11.68
N ARG A 474 -37.37 32.52 -12.19
CA ARG A 474 -35.93 32.30 -12.41
C ARG A 474 -35.69 31.75 -13.83
N PRO A 475 -35.67 32.60 -14.87
CA PRO A 475 -35.67 32.15 -16.26
C PRO A 475 -34.45 31.30 -16.64
N ALA A 476 -33.27 31.55 -16.06
CA ALA A 476 -32.09 30.72 -16.27
C ALA A 476 -32.27 29.27 -15.78
N ALA A 477 -32.98 29.07 -14.66
CA ALA A 477 -33.28 27.76 -14.10
C ALA A 477 -34.34 27.02 -14.92
N GLN A 478 -35.39 27.73 -15.35
CA GLN A 478 -36.44 27.15 -16.21
C GLN A 478 -35.86 26.67 -17.56
N LEU A 479 -34.97 27.46 -18.16
CA LEU A 479 -34.29 27.09 -19.41
C LEU A 479 -33.35 25.89 -19.24
N ALA A 480 -32.59 25.84 -18.14
CA ALA A 480 -31.70 24.73 -17.82
C ALA A 480 -32.49 23.41 -17.68
N VAL A 481 -33.57 23.40 -16.89
CA VAL A 481 -34.39 22.20 -16.68
C VAL A 481 -35.01 21.69 -17.99
N ARG A 482 -35.56 22.58 -18.82
CA ARG A 482 -36.13 22.19 -20.11
C ARG A 482 -35.09 21.63 -21.08
N ARG A 483 -33.87 22.18 -21.08
CA ARG A 483 -32.75 21.65 -21.88
C ARG A 483 -32.32 20.27 -21.40
N LEU A 484 -32.22 20.06 -20.09
CA LEU A 484 -31.94 18.75 -19.51
C LEU A 484 -33.04 17.73 -19.84
N ALA A 485 -34.32 18.11 -19.79
CA ALA A 485 -35.46 17.25 -20.11
C ALA A 485 -35.48 16.82 -21.58
N ALA A 486 -35.23 17.74 -22.52
CA ALA A 486 -35.07 17.43 -23.94
C ALA A 486 -33.88 16.48 -24.22
N ALA A 487 -32.98 16.36 -23.25
CA ALA A 487 -31.68 15.72 -23.32
C ALA A 487 -31.52 14.52 -22.38
N ALA A 488 -32.61 13.99 -21.84
CA ALA A 488 -32.58 13.09 -20.68
C ALA A 488 -31.64 11.87 -20.86
N GLY A 489 -31.51 11.33 -22.09
CA GLY A 489 -30.61 10.21 -22.38
C GLY A 489 -29.13 10.52 -22.09
N PRO A 490 -28.47 11.43 -22.84
CA PRO A 490 -27.09 11.80 -22.57
C PRO A 490 -26.84 12.33 -21.16
N VAL A 491 -27.78 13.12 -20.62
CA VAL A 491 -27.67 13.69 -19.27
C VAL A 491 -27.61 12.60 -18.20
N THR A 492 -28.50 11.61 -18.26
CA THR A 492 -28.49 10.49 -17.32
C THR A 492 -27.25 9.61 -17.47
N GLY A 493 -26.73 9.46 -18.68
CA GLY A 493 -25.45 8.78 -18.94
C GLY A 493 -24.25 9.50 -18.32
N VAL A 494 -24.14 10.81 -18.49
CA VAL A 494 -23.08 11.62 -17.86
C VAL A 494 -23.20 11.55 -16.34
N LEU A 495 -24.41 11.68 -15.79
CA LEU A 495 -24.61 11.55 -14.34
C LEU A 495 -24.14 10.19 -13.83
N LEU A 496 -24.54 9.10 -14.48
CA LEU A 496 -24.16 7.73 -14.09
C LEU A 496 -22.65 7.58 -14.02
N VAL A 497 -21.93 8.01 -15.07
CA VAL A 497 -20.45 7.93 -15.11
C VAL A 497 -19.82 8.87 -14.08
N GLY A 498 -20.39 10.07 -13.87
CA GLY A 498 -19.92 11.03 -12.87
C GLY A 498 -20.04 10.52 -11.43
N VAL A 499 -21.19 9.93 -11.07
CA VAL A 499 -21.41 9.30 -9.75
C VAL A 499 -20.46 8.13 -9.55
N LEU A 500 -20.32 7.25 -10.57
CA LEU A 500 -19.38 6.13 -10.54
C LEU A 500 -17.95 6.60 -10.35
N ALA A 501 -17.51 7.63 -11.08
CA ALA A 501 -16.16 8.18 -10.98
C ALA A 501 -15.88 8.70 -9.57
N ILE A 502 -16.72 9.59 -9.05
CA ILE A 502 -16.53 10.23 -7.75
C ILE A 502 -16.63 9.18 -6.62
N GLY A 503 -17.65 8.32 -6.67
CA GLY A 503 -17.83 7.26 -5.67
C GLY A 503 -16.69 6.24 -5.66
N THR A 504 -16.17 5.84 -6.83
CA THR A 504 -15.05 4.89 -6.93
C THR A 504 -13.75 5.51 -6.44
N ILE A 505 -13.45 6.76 -6.79
CA ILE A 505 -12.28 7.49 -6.25
C ILE A 505 -12.38 7.56 -4.73
N ALA A 506 -13.57 7.93 -4.23
CA ALA A 506 -13.77 8.13 -2.81
C ALA A 506 -13.67 6.83 -2.01
N VAL A 507 -14.26 5.73 -2.49
CA VAL A 507 -14.11 4.40 -1.85
C VAL A 507 -12.64 3.98 -1.86
N GLY A 508 -11.98 4.03 -3.03
CA GLY A 508 -10.59 3.61 -3.16
C GLY A 508 -9.64 4.40 -2.25
N SER A 509 -9.77 5.73 -2.25
CA SER A 509 -8.93 6.61 -1.43
C SER A 509 -9.19 6.45 0.06
N SER A 510 -10.47 6.32 0.46
CA SER A 510 -10.88 6.20 1.86
C SER A 510 -10.43 4.88 2.47
N VAL A 511 -10.62 3.75 1.78
CA VAL A 511 -10.16 2.45 2.28
C VAL A 511 -8.63 2.40 2.34
N ALA A 512 -7.95 2.84 1.28
CA ALA A 512 -6.48 2.83 1.25
C ALA A 512 -5.87 3.69 2.38
N ALA A 513 -6.42 4.88 2.61
CA ALA A 513 -5.97 5.75 3.69
C ALA A 513 -6.36 5.21 5.08
N ALA A 514 -7.54 4.58 5.24
CA ALA A 514 -7.93 3.91 6.48
C ALA A 514 -6.97 2.77 6.85
N GLN A 515 -6.55 1.94 5.89
CA GLN A 515 -5.59 0.86 6.13
C GLN A 515 -4.21 1.38 6.54
N LYS A 516 -3.74 2.44 5.86
CA LYS A 516 -2.48 3.12 6.20
C LYS A 516 -2.51 3.71 7.61
N SER A 517 -3.60 4.39 7.99
CA SER A 517 -3.77 4.96 9.33
C SER A 517 -3.87 3.85 10.38
N SER A 518 -4.66 2.82 10.12
CA SER A 518 -4.85 1.67 11.01
C SER A 518 -3.53 0.96 11.32
N LEU A 519 -2.70 0.69 10.31
CA LEU A 519 -1.38 0.08 10.53
C LEU A 519 -0.50 0.97 11.44
N ALA A 520 -0.46 2.28 11.19
CA ALA A 520 0.34 3.23 11.96
C ALA A 520 -0.16 3.38 13.42
N GLU A 521 -1.48 3.45 13.61
CA GLU A 521 -2.10 3.55 14.93
C GLU A 521 -1.94 2.27 15.74
N LYS A 522 -2.19 1.10 15.13
CA LYS A 522 -2.08 -0.20 15.81
C LYS A 522 -0.64 -0.51 16.18
N SER A 523 0.32 -0.30 15.28
CA SER A 523 1.73 -0.48 15.59
C SER A 523 2.19 0.43 16.73
N GLY A 524 1.81 1.71 16.68
CA GLY A 524 2.15 2.68 17.73
C GLY A 524 1.54 2.33 19.08
N ARG A 525 0.27 1.91 19.12
CA ARG A 525 -0.38 1.47 20.37
C ARG A 525 0.12 0.13 20.87
N PHE A 526 0.53 -0.79 20.00
CA PHE A 526 1.08 -2.09 20.38
C PHE A 526 2.47 -1.95 21.03
N VAL A 527 3.31 -1.06 20.50
CA VAL A 527 4.62 -0.74 21.08
C VAL A 527 4.45 0.11 22.34
N GLY A 528 3.56 1.10 22.28
CA GLY A 528 3.35 2.11 23.33
C GLY A 528 4.05 3.44 23.05
N ALA A 529 5.00 3.46 22.11
CA ALA A 529 5.85 4.59 21.73
C ALA A 529 6.29 4.45 20.26
N ASN A 530 7.10 5.37 19.74
CA ASN A 530 7.69 5.20 18.40
C ASN A 530 8.80 4.13 18.44
N SER A 531 9.65 4.19 19.46
CA SER A 531 10.65 3.17 19.77
C SER A 531 10.67 2.87 21.27
N THR A 532 11.01 1.64 21.64
CA THR A 532 11.18 1.23 23.03
C THR A 532 12.34 0.28 23.18
N VAL A 533 13.04 0.41 24.30
CA VAL A 533 14.06 -0.54 24.74
C VAL A 533 13.81 -0.90 26.20
N GLN A 534 14.11 -2.13 26.58
CA GLN A 534 14.14 -2.54 27.97
C GLN A 534 15.47 -2.09 28.60
N VAL A 535 15.42 -1.50 29.79
CA VAL A 535 16.57 -0.92 30.49
C VAL A 535 16.76 -1.55 31.87
N SER A 536 17.96 -1.39 32.44
CA SER A 536 18.25 -1.82 33.81
C SER A 536 17.35 -1.12 34.83
N GLN A 537 17.07 -1.82 35.94
CA GLN A 537 16.42 -1.25 37.12
C GLN A 537 17.20 -0.07 37.70
N ASP A 538 18.51 0.05 37.48
CA ASP A 538 19.32 1.17 37.99
C ASP A 538 18.87 2.52 37.41
N LEU A 539 18.42 2.55 36.16
CA LEU A 539 17.82 3.72 35.54
C LEU A 539 16.46 4.06 36.19
N ALA A 540 15.71 3.02 36.58
CA ALA A 540 14.45 3.16 37.30
C ALA A 540 14.60 3.52 38.79
N LEU A 541 15.77 3.31 39.37
CA LEU A 541 16.07 3.73 40.74
C LEU A 541 16.75 5.11 40.78
N GLY A 542 17.02 5.72 39.63
CA GLY A 542 17.71 7.01 39.53
C GLY A 542 19.21 6.93 39.85
N ARG A 543 19.79 5.72 39.89
CA ARG A 543 21.24 5.51 40.08
C ARG A 543 22.04 5.90 38.84
N ILE A 544 21.41 5.76 37.68
CA ILE A 544 21.92 6.22 36.38
C ILE A 544 20.97 7.30 35.87
N ALA A 545 21.50 8.42 35.40
CA ALA A 545 20.70 9.49 34.84
C ALA A 545 20.34 9.20 33.37
N ILE A 546 19.15 9.62 32.95
CA ILE A 546 18.78 9.61 31.52
C ILE A 546 19.72 10.58 30.78
N PRO A 547 20.35 10.14 29.67
CA PRO A 547 21.22 10.97 28.84
C PRO A 547 20.52 12.25 28.42
N GLU A 548 21.25 13.38 28.41
CA GLU A 548 20.70 14.69 28.06
C GLU A 548 19.97 14.74 26.71
N PRO A 549 20.46 14.09 25.62
CA PRO A 549 19.76 14.07 24.33
C PRO A 549 18.40 13.37 24.35
N LEU A 550 18.14 12.53 25.35
CA LEU A 550 16.90 11.75 25.47
C LEU A 550 15.85 12.43 26.37
N ARG A 551 16.23 13.50 27.08
CA ARG A 551 15.31 14.21 27.98
C ARG A 551 14.27 14.97 27.16
N GLY A 552 13.00 14.90 27.58
CA GLY A 552 11.87 15.55 26.91
C GLY A 552 11.29 14.79 25.70
N ASN A 553 11.93 13.71 25.26
CA ASN A 553 11.44 12.83 24.19
C ASN A 553 11.24 11.38 24.67
N THR A 554 11.53 11.11 25.94
CA THR A 554 11.47 9.76 26.52
C THR A 554 10.70 9.74 27.83
N THR A 555 10.16 8.57 28.16
CA THR A 555 9.54 8.28 29.45
C THR A 555 9.89 6.89 29.91
N LEU A 556 10.04 6.72 31.21
CA LEU A 556 10.27 5.40 31.81
C LEU A 556 8.93 4.74 32.16
N VAL A 557 8.76 3.49 31.75
CA VAL A 557 7.53 2.71 31.97
C VAL A 557 7.90 1.34 32.55
N GLY A 558 7.39 1.05 33.74
CA GLY A 558 7.46 -0.25 34.36
C GLY A 558 6.32 -1.14 33.85
N VAL A 559 6.59 -2.42 33.61
CA VAL A 559 5.62 -3.39 33.09
C VAL A 559 5.54 -4.56 34.06
N SER A 560 4.33 -4.90 34.52
CA SER A 560 4.07 -6.06 35.40
C SER A 560 2.66 -6.57 35.16
N ASP A 561 2.52 -7.80 34.64
CA ASP A 561 1.27 -8.48 34.26
C ASP A 561 0.04 -7.55 34.01
N LYS A 562 -0.10 -7.08 32.77
CA LYS A 562 -1.18 -6.17 32.31
C LYS A 562 -1.34 -4.88 33.13
N THR A 563 -0.31 -4.50 33.90
CA THR A 563 -0.23 -3.25 34.65
C THR A 563 1.00 -2.47 34.22
N LEU A 564 0.83 -1.17 34.01
CA LEU A 564 1.91 -0.23 33.71
C LEU A 564 2.17 0.69 34.90
N VAL A 565 3.44 0.90 35.20
CA VAL A 565 3.92 1.88 36.18
C VAL A 565 4.49 3.05 35.39
N VAL A 566 3.87 4.23 35.50
CA VAL A 566 4.22 5.38 34.68
C VAL A 566 4.53 6.60 35.54
N ASP A 567 5.40 7.47 35.02
CA ASP A 567 5.61 8.80 35.57
C ASP A 567 4.68 9.81 34.87
N PRO A 568 3.69 10.40 35.56
CA PRO A 568 2.76 11.36 34.97
C PRO A 568 3.43 12.59 34.34
N ALA A 569 4.61 12.99 34.84
CA ALA A 569 5.29 14.19 34.37
C ALA A 569 5.89 14.00 32.97
N THR A 570 6.44 12.81 32.69
CA THR A 570 7.14 12.52 31.42
C THR A 570 6.34 11.65 30.46
N PHE A 571 5.29 10.97 30.93
CA PHE A 571 4.59 9.95 30.14
C PHE A 571 4.10 10.46 28.79
N THR A 572 3.51 11.66 28.76
CA THR A 572 2.98 12.27 27.53
C THR A 572 4.05 12.63 26.50
N ASP A 573 5.31 12.74 26.94
CA ASP A 573 6.40 13.25 26.12
C ASP A 573 7.10 12.10 25.36
N GLY A 574 7.01 10.87 25.89
CA GLY A 574 7.58 9.66 25.27
C GLY A 574 6.55 8.66 24.73
N ALA A 575 5.29 8.71 25.18
CA ALA A 575 4.28 7.73 24.80
C ALA A 575 3.54 8.08 23.50
N TYR A 576 3.16 7.05 22.74
CA TYR A 576 2.30 7.18 21.57
C TYR A 576 0.82 7.22 21.98
N LEU A 577 0.23 8.42 22.02
CA LEU A 577 -1.16 8.61 22.48
C LEU A 577 -2.21 8.46 21.35
N GLY A 578 -1.78 8.48 20.08
CA GLY A 578 -2.68 8.53 18.93
C GLY A 578 -3.59 9.76 18.99
N ASP A 579 -4.89 9.57 18.79
CA ASP A 579 -5.89 10.65 18.88
C ASP A 579 -6.26 11.05 20.32
N THR A 580 -5.72 10.38 21.33
CA THR A 580 -6.01 10.69 22.74
C THR A 580 -5.30 11.97 23.13
N SER A 581 -6.02 12.94 23.72
CA SER A 581 -5.39 14.20 24.09
C SER A 581 -4.34 14.01 25.20
N PRO A 582 -3.14 14.60 25.08
CA PRO A 582 -2.13 14.55 26.14
C PRO A 582 -2.65 15.09 27.48
N ASP A 583 -3.47 16.14 27.44
CA ASP A 583 -3.97 16.81 28.65
C ASP A 583 -4.99 15.96 29.41
N GLU A 584 -5.85 15.21 28.72
CA GLU A 584 -6.77 14.26 29.34
C GLU A 584 -6.01 13.13 30.04
N VAL A 585 -5.01 12.56 29.38
CA VAL A 585 -4.16 11.50 29.96
C VAL A 585 -3.41 12.03 31.17
N ARG A 586 -2.81 13.22 31.07
CA ARG A 586 -2.08 13.85 32.17
C ARG A 586 -3.00 14.13 33.36
N SER A 587 -4.21 14.62 33.12
CA SER A 587 -5.21 14.87 34.16
C SER A 587 -5.67 13.58 34.84
N ALA A 588 -5.94 12.53 34.06
CA ALA A 588 -6.33 11.22 34.57
C ALA A 588 -5.21 10.60 35.42
N LEU A 589 -3.95 10.70 34.98
CA LEU A 589 -2.80 10.21 35.73
C LEU A 589 -2.59 11.02 37.01
N ASN A 590 -2.61 12.35 36.96
CA ASN A 590 -2.40 13.23 38.12
C ASN A 590 -3.46 13.05 39.23
N GLY A 591 -4.64 12.56 38.88
CA GLY A 591 -5.70 12.23 39.83
C GLY A 591 -5.42 10.99 40.70
N LEU A 592 -4.44 10.14 40.36
CA LEU A 592 -4.15 8.87 41.02
C LEU A 592 -3.21 9.00 42.22
N LYS A 593 -3.43 10.01 43.09
CA LYS A 593 -2.55 10.24 44.25
C LYS A 593 -2.67 9.12 45.28
N LYS A 594 -1.54 8.60 45.74
CA LYS A 594 -1.44 7.52 46.74
C LYS A 594 -2.38 7.75 47.93
N THR A 595 -3.17 6.75 48.28
CA THR A 595 -4.15 6.81 49.38
C THR A 595 -3.94 5.62 50.33
N GLY A 596 -3.20 5.83 51.42
CA GLY A 596 -2.86 4.77 52.38
C GLY A 596 -1.99 3.66 51.77
N ASP A 597 -2.31 2.40 52.07
CA ASP A 597 -1.57 1.20 51.63
C ASP A 597 -1.98 0.69 50.23
N PHE A 598 -2.96 1.33 49.60
CA PHE A 598 -3.46 0.96 48.28
C PHE A 598 -2.90 1.91 47.22
N ALA A 599 -2.57 1.37 46.04
CA ALA A 599 -2.24 2.18 44.88
C ALA A 599 -3.52 2.41 44.05
N PRO A 600 -3.99 3.67 43.90
CA PRO A 600 -5.05 3.98 42.96
C PRO A 600 -4.61 3.63 41.54
N ALA A 601 -5.43 2.86 40.84
CA ALA A 601 -5.13 2.40 39.51
C ALA A 601 -6.12 2.94 38.49
N LEU A 602 -5.63 3.51 37.41
CA LEU A 602 -6.43 3.84 36.25
C LEU A 602 -6.84 2.56 35.55
N ARG A 603 -8.14 2.39 35.35
CA ARG A 603 -8.72 1.19 34.74
C ARG A 603 -8.77 1.37 33.22
N ILE A 604 -8.25 0.39 32.47
CA ILE A 604 -8.26 0.46 31.00
C ILE A 604 -9.37 -0.43 30.43
N GLY A 605 -10.25 0.17 29.64
CA GLY A 605 -11.34 -0.49 28.92
C GLY A 605 -12.17 -1.43 29.80
N ARG A 606 -12.14 -2.73 29.51
CA ARG A 606 -13.00 -3.74 30.15
C ARG A 606 -12.40 -4.37 31.41
N SER A 607 -11.37 -3.75 32.00
CA SER A 607 -10.79 -4.19 33.28
C SER A 607 -11.82 -4.17 34.41
N SER A 608 -11.62 -5.04 35.41
CA SER A 608 -12.47 -5.18 36.60
C SER A 608 -12.40 -3.95 37.50
N THR A 609 -13.45 -3.71 38.27
CA THR A 609 -13.50 -2.70 39.34
C THR A 609 -13.06 -3.24 40.69
N THR A 610 -12.88 -4.56 40.81
CA THR A 610 -12.45 -5.21 42.04
C THR A 610 -10.97 -4.97 42.31
N GLU A 611 -10.59 -4.94 43.59
CA GLU A 611 -9.18 -4.87 43.98
C GLU A 611 -8.41 -6.08 43.45
N ILE A 612 -7.18 -5.84 42.97
CA ILE A 612 -6.36 -6.86 42.32
C ILE A 612 -4.96 -6.80 42.89
N ARG A 613 -4.42 -7.98 43.18
CA ARG A 613 -3.03 -8.17 43.56
C ARG A 613 -2.24 -8.59 42.34
N VAL A 614 -1.26 -7.78 41.96
CA VAL A 614 -0.29 -8.10 40.90
C VAL A 614 1.05 -8.39 41.56
N PRO A 615 1.77 -9.46 41.18
CA PRO A 615 3.09 -9.75 41.73
C PRO A 615 4.04 -8.55 41.56
N GLY A 616 4.74 -8.20 42.64
CA GLY A 616 5.69 -7.10 42.66
C GLY A 616 5.09 -5.69 42.73
N LEU A 617 3.75 -5.57 42.82
CA LEU A 617 3.05 -4.30 42.98
C LEU A 617 2.21 -4.27 44.27
N PRO A 618 1.93 -3.09 44.83
CA PRO A 618 0.97 -2.94 45.93
C PRO A 618 -0.44 -3.36 45.50
N LEU A 619 -1.34 -3.55 46.47
CA LEU A 619 -2.73 -3.87 46.19
C LEU A 619 -3.38 -2.74 45.39
N LEU A 620 -3.85 -3.05 44.18
CA LEU A 620 -4.38 -2.07 43.25
C LEU A 620 -5.85 -1.83 43.56
N ARG A 621 -6.23 -0.56 43.70
CA ARG A 621 -7.64 -0.13 43.79
C ARG A 621 -8.04 0.57 42.49
N PRO A 622 -8.79 -0.09 41.59
CA PRO A 622 -9.22 0.52 40.35
C PRO A 622 -10.10 1.75 40.59
N GLY A 623 -9.84 2.83 39.86
CA GLY A 623 -10.55 4.11 39.94
C GLY A 623 -11.05 4.58 38.58
N PRO A 624 -10.65 5.78 38.11
CA PRO A 624 -11.11 6.33 36.84
C PRO A 624 -10.80 5.40 35.66
N GLN A 625 -11.59 5.48 34.60
CA GLN A 625 -11.48 4.61 33.43
C GLN A 625 -11.08 5.41 32.19
N LEU A 626 -10.10 4.91 31.44
CA LEU A 626 -9.89 5.30 30.05
C LEU A 626 -10.30 4.16 29.11
N PRO A 627 -10.85 4.44 27.92
CA PRO A 627 -11.29 3.40 26.99
C PRO A 627 -10.13 2.55 26.49
N THR A 628 -8.98 3.18 26.28
CA THR A 628 -7.78 2.56 25.73
C THR A 628 -6.52 3.20 26.30
N PHE A 629 -5.42 2.45 26.34
CA PHE A 629 -4.12 2.96 26.75
C PHE A 629 -2.98 2.35 25.91
N PRO A 630 -1.88 3.06 25.67
CA PRO A 630 -0.73 2.51 24.95
C PRO A 630 -0.22 1.22 25.63
N LYS A 631 0.21 0.23 24.84
CA LYS A 631 0.60 -1.14 25.25
C LYS A 631 -0.51 -2.03 25.85
N LEU A 632 -1.45 -1.46 26.62
CA LEU A 632 -2.53 -2.22 27.28
C LEU A 632 -3.76 -2.43 26.39
N GLY A 633 -3.91 -1.65 25.32
CA GLY A 633 -5.08 -1.73 24.44
C GLY A 633 -6.35 -1.42 25.22
N THR A 634 -7.25 -2.40 25.37
CA THR A 634 -8.57 -2.25 26.04
C THR A 634 -8.67 -2.98 27.38
N ARG A 635 -7.57 -3.52 27.91
CA ARG A 635 -7.55 -4.22 29.20
C ARG A 635 -6.20 -4.04 29.90
N GLY A 636 -6.25 -3.59 31.14
CA GLY A 636 -5.11 -3.45 32.04
C GLY A 636 -5.33 -2.39 33.10
N TYR A 637 -4.27 -2.08 33.83
CA TYR A 637 -4.24 -1.06 34.87
C TYR A 637 -3.02 -0.14 34.68
N VAL A 638 -3.14 1.13 35.05
CA VAL A 638 -2.00 2.05 35.06
C VAL A 638 -1.90 2.68 36.44
N ILE A 639 -0.72 2.67 37.04
CA ILE A 639 -0.44 3.30 38.33
C ILE A 639 0.69 4.30 38.20
N GLN A 640 0.72 5.27 39.10
CA GLN A 640 1.84 6.19 39.20
C GLN A 640 3.07 5.48 39.79
N ARG A 641 4.25 5.84 39.29
CA ARG A 641 5.55 5.41 39.82
C ARG A 641 5.68 5.67 41.32
N ASP A 642 5.26 6.83 41.79
CA ASP A 642 5.34 7.22 43.21
C ASP A 642 4.45 6.37 44.14
N SER A 643 3.48 5.64 43.58
CA SER A 643 2.63 4.72 44.34
C SER A 643 3.29 3.36 44.58
N VAL A 644 4.44 3.07 43.95
CA VAL A 644 5.14 1.79 44.06
C VAL A 644 6.32 1.95 45.05
N PRO A 645 6.24 1.38 46.26
CA PRO A 645 7.30 1.53 47.27
C PRO A 645 8.58 0.75 46.93
N GLY A 646 8.47 -0.39 46.23
CA GLY A 646 9.61 -1.21 45.80
C GLY A 646 9.71 -1.26 44.28
N LEU A 647 10.36 -0.26 43.67
CA LEU A 647 10.53 -0.19 42.20
C LEU A 647 11.36 -1.35 41.65
N GLU A 648 12.19 -1.97 42.48
CA GLU A 648 12.95 -3.19 42.21
C GLU A 648 12.08 -4.44 42.05
N GLN A 649 10.85 -4.43 42.57
CA GLN A 649 9.91 -5.55 42.47
C GLN A 649 9.09 -5.50 41.18
N VAL A 650 9.15 -4.40 40.43
CA VAL A 650 8.50 -4.26 39.13
C VAL A 650 9.18 -5.19 38.13
N GLY A 651 8.37 -5.96 37.39
CA GLY A 651 8.84 -7.05 36.52
C GLY A 651 9.90 -6.62 35.50
N SER A 652 9.67 -5.54 34.75
CA SER A 652 10.68 -4.97 33.85
C SER A 652 10.46 -3.48 33.60
N TRP A 653 11.54 -2.78 33.25
CA TRP A 653 11.51 -1.34 32.94
C TRP A 653 11.84 -1.12 31.48
N HIS A 654 11.06 -0.27 30.83
CA HIS A 654 11.24 0.11 29.44
C HIS A 654 11.38 1.63 29.34
N LEU A 655 12.30 2.05 28.48
CA LEU A 655 12.42 3.45 28.06
C LEU A 655 11.67 3.61 26.75
N TRP A 656 10.55 4.32 26.81
CA TRP A 656 9.71 4.66 25.67
C TRP A 656 10.18 5.98 25.07
N SER A 657 10.24 6.07 23.75
CA SER A 657 10.77 7.23 23.04
C SER A 657 9.93 7.59 21.81
N THR A 658 9.87 8.89 21.52
CA THR A 658 9.35 9.41 20.24
C THR A 658 10.37 9.35 19.11
N LEU A 659 11.66 9.18 19.44
CA LEU A 659 12.75 9.14 18.47
C LEU A 659 12.75 7.84 17.63
N PRO A 660 13.37 7.84 16.44
CA PRO A 660 13.69 6.62 15.71
C PRO A 660 14.55 5.67 16.55
N MET A 661 14.45 4.37 16.26
CA MET A 661 15.17 3.35 17.03
C MET A 661 16.68 3.56 17.05
N THR A 662 17.26 3.93 15.89
CA THR A 662 18.70 4.14 15.72
C THR A 662 19.22 5.31 16.56
N GLU A 663 18.46 6.39 16.68
CA GLU A 663 18.83 7.55 17.49
C GLU A 663 18.75 7.23 19.00
N LEU A 664 17.70 6.53 19.42
CA LEU A 664 17.54 6.09 20.82
C LEU A 664 18.71 5.22 21.26
N THR A 665 19.05 4.20 20.46
CA THR A 665 20.07 3.22 20.82
C THR A 665 21.47 3.79 20.72
N ALA A 666 21.74 4.67 19.75
CA ALA A 666 23.01 5.39 19.66
C ALA A 666 23.26 6.30 20.88
N ALA A 667 22.24 7.03 21.33
CA ALA A 667 22.35 7.87 22.52
C ALA A 667 22.59 7.05 23.81
N LEU A 668 21.89 5.92 23.98
CA LEU A 668 22.11 5.01 25.12
C LEU A 668 23.49 4.37 25.10
N ARG A 669 23.96 3.94 23.92
CA ARG A 669 25.30 3.35 23.72
C ARG A 669 26.39 4.36 24.06
N THR A 670 26.26 5.60 23.60
CA THR A 670 27.22 6.69 23.88
C THR A 670 27.30 7.00 25.39
N ALA A 671 26.18 6.86 26.10
CA ALA A 671 26.11 7.04 27.54
C ALA A 671 26.49 5.80 28.36
N GLY A 672 26.86 4.69 27.72
CA GLY A 672 27.19 3.43 28.39
C GLY A 672 26.01 2.77 29.10
N VAL A 673 24.76 3.08 28.71
CA VAL A 673 23.56 2.50 29.31
C VAL A 673 23.23 1.19 28.62
N HIS A 674 23.19 0.09 29.37
CA HIS A 674 22.82 -1.22 28.83
C HIS A 674 21.31 -1.34 28.61
N TYR A 675 20.91 -1.94 27.49
CA TYR A 675 19.51 -2.09 27.11
C TYR A 675 19.28 -3.38 26.28
N THR A 676 18.05 -3.87 26.29
CA THR A 676 17.62 -5.13 25.66
C THR A 676 16.23 -4.99 25.04
N ASN A 677 15.67 -6.06 24.45
CA ASN A 677 14.28 -6.14 23.95
C ASN A 677 13.82 -4.89 23.19
N VAL A 678 14.54 -4.63 22.10
CA VAL A 678 14.39 -3.45 21.25
C VAL A 678 13.16 -3.62 20.35
N GLN A 679 12.20 -2.69 20.36
CA GLN A 679 11.00 -2.73 19.51
C GLN A 679 10.74 -1.39 18.83
N ASP A 680 10.58 -1.43 17.51
CA ASP A 680 10.27 -0.27 16.68
C ASP A 680 8.85 -0.39 16.12
N ARG A 681 8.09 0.71 16.17
CA ARG A 681 6.77 0.81 15.56
C ARG A 681 6.76 0.39 14.10
N ALA A 682 7.80 0.70 13.33
CA ALA A 682 7.84 0.42 11.91
C ALA A 682 7.87 -1.09 11.57
N THR A 683 8.39 -1.93 12.47
CA THR A 683 8.68 -3.34 12.18
C THR A 683 7.95 -4.33 13.08
N VAL A 684 7.37 -3.88 14.20
CA VAL A 684 6.73 -4.73 15.22
C VAL A 684 5.54 -5.55 14.72
N LEU A 685 4.79 -5.03 13.75
CA LEU A 685 3.67 -5.72 13.12
C LEU A 685 4.02 -6.06 11.68
N ASP A 686 3.50 -7.20 11.21
CA ASP A 686 3.49 -7.48 9.78
C ASP A 686 2.41 -6.63 9.11
N GLY A 687 2.85 -5.55 8.46
CA GLY A 687 2.03 -4.64 7.68
C GLY A 687 1.67 -5.14 6.28
N LEU A 688 2.23 -6.25 5.77
CA LEU A 688 1.95 -6.70 4.40
C LEU A 688 0.46 -6.93 4.12
N PRO A 689 -0.33 -7.56 5.01
CA PRO A 689 -1.77 -7.69 4.81
C PRO A 689 -2.50 -6.34 4.67
N PHE A 690 -2.11 -5.33 5.44
CA PHE A 690 -2.67 -3.96 5.33
C PHE A 690 -2.29 -3.31 4.00
N LEU A 691 -1.03 -3.48 3.58
CA LEU A 691 -0.51 -2.96 2.32
C LEU A 691 -1.21 -3.58 1.11
N ILE A 692 -1.51 -4.89 1.13
CA ILE A 692 -2.23 -5.55 0.03
C ILE A 692 -3.62 -4.93 -0.18
N VAL A 693 -4.37 -4.70 0.90
CA VAL A 693 -5.68 -4.03 0.82
C VAL A 693 -5.51 -2.58 0.34
N GLN A 694 -4.53 -1.86 0.87
CA GLN A 694 -4.20 -0.51 0.45
C GLN A 694 -3.86 -0.44 -1.05
N TRP A 695 -3.09 -1.38 -1.59
CA TRP A 695 -2.70 -1.40 -3.00
C TRP A 695 -3.85 -1.72 -3.93
N THR A 696 -4.73 -2.66 -3.54
CA THR A 696 -5.94 -2.97 -4.32
C THR A 696 -6.87 -1.76 -4.40
N PHE A 697 -7.18 -1.12 -3.27
CA PHE A 697 -8.06 0.06 -3.25
C PHE A 697 -7.37 1.33 -3.80
N GLY A 698 -6.04 1.42 -3.73
CA GLY A 698 -5.26 2.44 -4.44
C GLY A 698 -5.45 2.34 -5.95
N PHE A 699 -5.45 1.14 -6.52
CA PHE A 699 -5.77 0.94 -7.93
C PHE A 699 -7.23 1.28 -8.26
N VAL A 700 -8.16 0.93 -7.38
CA VAL A 700 -9.58 1.33 -7.51
C VAL A 700 -9.70 2.85 -7.62
N ALA A 701 -8.98 3.61 -6.79
CA ALA A 701 -8.97 5.07 -6.88
C ALA A 701 -8.41 5.58 -8.22
N ALA A 702 -7.36 4.95 -8.74
CA ALA A 702 -6.79 5.27 -10.05
C ALA A 702 -7.79 5.01 -11.20
N VAL A 703 -8.51 3.87 -11.18
CA VAL A 703 -9.59 3.58 -12.13
C VAL A 703 -10.71 4.62 -12.03
N GLY A 704 -11.08 5.01 -10.81
CA GLY A 704 -12.03 6.09 -10.59
C GLY A 704 -11.60 7.42 -11.21
N ALA A 705 -10.29 7.76 -11.13
CA ALA A 705 -9.74 8.95 -11.78
C ALA A 705 -9.83 8.88 -13.31
N VAL A 706 -9.59 7.71 -13.90
CA VAL A 706 -9.84 7.47 -15.34
C VAL A 706 -11.31 7.68 -15.68
N LEU A 707 -12.24 7.14 -14.88
CA LEU A 707 -13.68 7.36 -15.07
C LEU A 707 -14.05 8.84 -14.96
N ALA A 708 -13.39 9.63 -14.11
CA ALA A 708 -13.60 11.07 -14.02
C ALA A 708 -13.18 11.78 -15.31
N VAL A 709 -12.05 11.38 -15.91
CA VAL A 709 -11.62 11.89 -17.22
C VAL A 709 -12.63 11.49 -18.31
N VAL A 710 -13.12 10.25 -18.30
CA VAL A 710 -14.18 9.80 -19.22
C VAL A 710 -15.46 10.62 -19.05
N ALA A 711 -15.89 10.90 -17.81
CA ALA A 711 -17.06 11.72 -17.52
C ALA A 711 -16.90 13.15 -18.07
N ALA A 712 -15.72 13.75 -17.87
CA ALA A 712 -15.39 15.08 -18.39
C ALA A 712 -15.42 15.09 -19.93
N ILE A 713 -14.80 14.12 -20.59
CA ILE A 713 -14.82 13.99 -22.06
C ILE A 713 -16.25 13.79 -22.57
N ALA A 714 -17.04 12.93 -21.92
CA ALA A 714 -18.43 12.67 -22.29
C ALA A 714 -19.30 13.93 -22.18
N LEU A 715 -19.10 14.74 -21.12
CA LEU A 715 -19.79 16.01 -20.94
C LEU A 715 -19.43 17.01 -22.05
N LEU A 716 -18.14 17.16 -22.36
CA LEU A 716 -17.67 18.04 -23.43
C LEU A 716 -18.19 17.60 -24.81
N LEU A 717 -18.22 16.29 -25.07
CA LEU A 717 -18.77 15.74 -26.31
C LEU A 717 -20.27 15.93 -26.44
N ALA A 718 -21.01 15.78 -25.34
CA ALA A 718 -22.44 16.03 -25.32
C ALA A 718 -22.78 17.48 -25.73
N ILE A 719 -21.93 18.43 -25.35
CA ILE A 719 -22.05 19.84 -25.75
C ILE A 719 -21.72 20.01 -27.23
N GLU A 720 -20.61 19.43 -27.72
CA GLU A 720 -20.18 19.59 -29.11
C GLU A 720 -21.16 18.97 -30.11
N VAL A 721 -21.73 17.80 -29.80
CA VAL A 721 -22.75 17.15 -30.65
C VAL A 721 -23.97 18.05 -30.85
N ARG A 722 -24.26 18.92 -29.87
CA ARG A 722 -25.38 19.86 -29.90
C ARG A 722 -24.99 21.25 -30.35
N ARG A 723 -23.74 21.47 -30.75
CA ARG A 723 -23.22 22.79 -31.10
C ARG A 723 -24.13 23.55 -32.07
N ARG A 724 -24.64 22.90 -33.11
CA ARG A 724 -25.57 23.52 -34.07
C ARG A 724 -26.88 23.96 -33.42
N GLN A 725 -27.51 23.08 -32.64
CA GLN A 725 -28.78 23.37 -31.95
C GLN A 725 -28.59 24.47 -30.88
N ASN A 726 -27.51 24.40 -30.11
CA ASN A 726 -27.18 25.37 -29.07
C ASN A 726 -26.82 26.74 -29.67
N ALA A 727 -26.08 26.78 -30.78
CA ALA A 727 -25.74 28.02 -31.47
C ALA A 727 -26.97 28.70 -32.06
N VAL A 728 -27.88 27.95 -32.70
CA VAL A 728 -29.13 28.50 -33.25
C VAL A 728 -30.05 29.00 -32.13
N SER A 729 -30.23 28.21 -31.07
CA SER A 729 -31.03 28.62 -29.90
C SER A 729 -30.42 29.84 -29.18
N GLY A 730 -29.10 29.90 -29.04
CA GLY A 730 -28.37 31.03 -28.46
C GLY A 730 -28.48 32.31 -29.29
N ALA A 731 -28.34 32.20 -30.61
CA ALA A 731 -28.50 33.32 -31.53
C ALA A 731 -29.93 33.89 -31.54
N LEU A 732 -30.95 33.03 -31.47
CA LEU A 732 -32.34 33.46 -31.40
C LEU A 732 -32.68 34.09 -30.05
N SER A 733 -32.23 33.49 -28.94
CA SER A 733 -32.48 34.00 -27.59
C SER A 733 -31.81 35.35 -27.32
N THR A 734 -30.58 35.56 -27.82
CA THR A 734 -29.92 36.89 -27.74
C THR A 734 -30.67 37.96 -28.52
N ARG A 735 -31.24 37.63 -29.69
CA ARG A 735 -32.12 38.55 -30.44
C ARG A 735 -33.46 38.82 -29.76
N MET A 736 -33.93 37.90 -28.93
CA MET A 736 -35.13 38.09 -28.09
C MET A 736 -34.86 38.88 -26.80
N GLY A 737 -33.67 39.48 -26.64
CA GLY A 737 -33.33 40.38 -25.52
C GLY A 737 -32.62 39.72 -24.33
N LEU A 738 -32.26 38.44 -24.40
CA LEU A 738 -31.49 37.78 -23.33
C LEU A 738 -30.02 38.21 -23.34
N ARG A 739 -29.54 38.70 -22.19
CA ARG A 739 -28.14 39.10 -22.00
C ARG A 739 -27.21 37.88 -22.06
N PRO A 740 -25.98 38.00 -22.60
CA PRO A 740 -24.99 36.92 -22.62
C PRO A 740 -24.65 36.34 -21.23
N ALA A 741 -24.71 37.17 -20.18
CA ALA A 741 -24.50 36.73 -18.80
C ALA A 741 -25.59 35.75 -18.32
N MET A 742 -26.84 35.91 -18.77
CA MET A 742 -27.95 35.01 -18.43
C MET A 742 -27.82 33.66 -19.14
N LEU A 743 -27.22 33.65 -20.34
CA LEU A 743 -26.89 32.41 -21.05
C LEU A 743 -25.77 31.65 -20.36
N LEU A 744 -24.73 32.34 -19.90
CA LEU A 744 -23.65 31.73 -19.12
C LEU A 744 -24.17 31.18 -17.78
N SER A 745 -24.98 31.95 -17.04
CA SER A 745 -25.55 31.48 -15.77
C SER A 745 -26.46 30.26 -15.96
N SER A 746 -27.23 30.19 -17.04
CA SER A 746 -28.05 29.02 -17.37
C SER A 746 -27.20 27.78 -17.64
N HIS A 747 -26.10 27.89 -18.39
CA HIS A 747 -25.18 26.77 -18.62
C HIS A 747 -24.42 26.34 -17.36
N LEU A 748 -24.01 27.30 -16.52
CA LEU A 748 -23.39 27.00 -15.23
C LEU A 748 -24.38 26.32 -14.28
N MET A 749 -25.66 26.71 -14.26
CA MET A 749 -26.68 26.01 -13.48
C MET A 749 -26.98 24.61 -14.06
N GLU A 750 -27.07 24.46 -15.38
CA GLU A 750 -27.32 23.17 -16.05
C GLU A 750 -26.24 22.14 -15.72
N LEU A 751 -24.98 22.50 -15.95
CA LEU A 751 -23.83 21.60 -15.75
C LEU A 751 -23.44 21.50 -14.28
N GLY A 752 -23.53 22.61 -13.54
CA GLY A 752 -23.23 22.68 -12.12
C GLY A 752 -24.22 21.87 -11.27
N ALA A 753 -25.51 21.86 -11.61
CA ALA A 753 -26.49 21.03 -10.90
C ALA A 753 -26.20 19.53 -11.09
N LEU A 754 -25.83 19.10 -12.31
CA LEU A 754 -25.45 17.72 -12.58
C LEU A 754 -24.17 17.32 -11.84
N ALA A 755 -23.14 18.18 -11.88
CA ALA A 755 -21.89 17.94 -11.18
C ALA A 755 -22.08 17.91 -9.65
N ALA A 756 -22.85 18.85 -9.09
CA ALA A 756 -23.17 18.88 -7.67
C ALA A 756 -23.95 17.62 -7.25
N PHE A 757 -24.92 17.19 -8.05
CA PHE A 757 -25.66 15.96 -7.78
C PHE A 757 -24.75 14.73 -7.84
N ALA A 758 -23.83 14.67 -8.81
CA ALA A 758 -22.83 13.59 -8.89
C ALA A 758 -21.90 13.56 -7.67
N VAL A 759 -21.41 14.72 -7.22
CA VAL A 759 -20.55 14.84 -6.03
C VAL A 759 -21.29 14.41 -4.77
N VAL A 760 -22.51 14.91 -4.55
CA VAL A 760 -23.30 14.59 -3.35
C VAL A 760 -23.64 13.10 -3.33
N VAL A 761 -24.18 12.54 -4.41
CA VAL A 761 -24.56 11.12 -4.45
C VAL A 761 -23.34 10.21 -4.37
N GLY A 762 -22.28 10.49 -5.14
CA GLY A 762 -21.06 9.68 -5.14
C GLY A 762 -20.35 9.69 -3.79
N SER A 763 -20.22 10.86 -3.16
CA SER A 763 -19.56 10.99 -1.86
C SER A 763 -20.38 10.38 -0.73
N THR A 764 -21.70 10.56 -0.73
CA THR A 764 -22.57 9.94 0.28
C THR A 764 -22.60 8.43 0.17
N ALA A 765 -22.75 7.89 -1.05
CA ALA A 765 -22.69 6.45 -1.29
C ALA A 765 -21.37 5.84 -0.84
N SER A 766 -20.24 6.52 -1.14
CA SER A 766 -18.91 6.10 -0.71
C SER A 766 -18.74 6.18 0.81
N ALA A 767 -19.15 7.28 1.46
CA ALA A 767 -19.01 7.44 2.90
C ALA A 767 -19.80 6.35 3.66
N VAL A 768 -21.03 6.08 3.23
CA VAL A 768 -21.86 5.02 3.81
C VAL A 768 -21.24 3.65 3.59
N SER A 769 -20.90 3.30 2.35
CA SER A 769 -20.39 1.96 2.04
C SER A 769 -19.03 1.68 2.69
N THR A 770 -18.15 2.69 2.71
CA THR A 770 -16.82 2.58 3.30
C THR A 770 -16.89 2.53 4.82
N GLY A 771 -17.82 3.26 5.44
CA GLY A 771 -18.06 3.20 6.89
C GLY A 771 -18.43 1.81 7.39
N PHE A 772 -19.18 1.03 6.60
CA PHE A 772 -19.48 -0.37 6.90
C PHE A 772 -18.35 -1.32 6.51
N ALA A 773 -17.66 -1.08 5.39
CA ALA A 773 -16.65 -2.00 4.88
C ALA A 773 -15.32 -1.95 5.67
N VAL A 774 -14.87 -0.76 6.07
CA VAL A 774 -13.53 -0.55 6.66
C VAL A 774 -13.27 -1.37 7.92
N PRO A 775 -14.19 -1.48 8.89
CA PRO A 775 -13.99 -2.32 10.07
C PRO A 775 -13.84 -3.81 9.74
N GLU A 776 -14.58 -4.31 8.74
CA GLU A 776 -14.53 -5.72 8.32
C GLU A 776 -13.33 -6.04 7.42
N LEU A 777 -12.75 -5.01 6.79
CA LEU A 777 -11.53 -5.08 6.00
C LEU A 777 -10.26 -4.93 6.87
N ASP A 778 -10.36 -5.10 8.18
CA ASP A 778 -9.22 -5.05 9.09
C ASP A 778 -8.46 -6.38 9.10
N PRO A 779 -7.18 -6.44 8.72
CA PRO A 779 -6.40 -7.67 8.80
C PRO A 779 -6.08 -8.12 10.24
N ALA A 780 -6.17 -7.22 11.22
CA ALA A 780 -5.85 -7.53 12.62
C ALA A 780 -6.96 -7.05 13.58
N PRO A 781 -8.19 -7.58 13.49
CA PRO A 781 -9.34 -7.12 14.27
C PRO A 781 -9.20 -7.34 15.78
N TRP A 782 -8.28 -8.22 16.20
CA TRP A 782 -7.96 -8.42 17.62
C TRP A 782 -7.13 -7.27 18.23
N LEU A 783 -6.51 -6.43 17.40
CA LEU A 783 -5.78 -5.23 17.83
C LEU A 783 -6.71 -4.02 17.79
N ASN A 784 -6.65 -3.21 18.85
CA ASN A 784 -7.38 -1.95 18.96
C ASN A 784 -6.46 -0.76 18.63
N PRO A 785 -6.97 0.36 18.09
CA PRO A 785 -8.38 0.67 17.83
C PRO A 785 -8.90 0.00 16.54
N ALA A 786 -10.23 -0.02 16.38
CA ALA A 786 -10.84 -0.36 15.10
C ALA A 786 -10.49 0.70 14.05
N PRO A 787 -10.29 0.33 12.77
CA PRO A 787 -9.98 1.29 11.72
C PRO A 787 -11.09 2.34 11.57
N VAL A 788 -10.72 3.61 11.48
CA VAL A 788 -11.65 4.73 11.33
C VAL A 788 -11.50 5.34 9.95
N LEU A 789 -12.57 5.94 9.44
CA LEU A 789 -12.49 6.72 8.20
C LEU A 789 -11.57 7.94 8.41
N PRO A 790 -10.59 8.14 7.51
CA PRO A 790 -9.70 9.29 7.60
C PRO A 790 -10.46 10.58 7.29
N ASN A 791 -9.83 11.73 7.57
CA ASN A 791 -10.39 13.03 7.20
C ASN A 791 -10.58 13.14 5.68
N LEU A 792 -11.84 13.11 5.22
CA LEU A 792 -12.20 13.16 3.81
C LEU A 792 -12.26 14.59 3.23
N ALA A 793 -12.06 15.63 4.05
CA ALA A 793 -12.14 17.02 3.59
C ALA A 793 -11.20 17.35 2.41
N PRO A 794 -9.93 16.90 2.37
CA PRO A 794 -9.05 17.16 1.22
C PRO A 794 -9.56 16.51 -0.06
N LEU A 795 -10.10 15.29 0.04
CA LEU A 795 -10.68 14.57 -1.09
C LEU A 795 -11.94 15.27 -1.60
N LEU A 796 -12.84 15.69 -0.71
CA LEU A 796 -14.03 16.46 -1.08
C LEU A 796 -13.66 17.80 -1.73
N LEU A 797 -12.67 18.51 -1.19
CA LEU A 797 -12.23 19.79 -1.73
C LEU A 797 -11.64 19.64 -3.14
N THR A 798 -10.79 18.63 -3.36
CA THR A 798 -10.19 18.34 -4.67
C THR A 798 -11.24 17.88 -5.70
N THR A 799 -12.19 17.03 -5.31
CA THR A 799 -13.29 16.59 -6.20
C THR A 799 -14.24 17.73 -6.57
N VAL A 800 -14.58 18.61 -5.62
CA VAL A 800 -15.38 19.81 -5.87
C VAL A 800 -14.64 20.78 -6.78
N ALA A 801 -13.37 21.08 -6.49
CA ALA A 801 -12.56 21.98 -7.30
C ALA A 801 -12.39 21.46 -8.74
N GLY A 802 -12.09 20.17 -8.91
CA GLY A 802 -12.02 19.52 -10.23
C GLY A 802 -13.35 19.57 -10.99
N SER A 803 -14.46 19.29 -10.31
CA SER A 803 -15.80 19.38 -10.90
C SER A 803 -16.14 20.80 -11.35
N MET A 804 -15.82 21.81 -10.53
CA MET A 804 -15.99 23.23 -10.89
C MET A 804 -15.17 23.60 -12.12
N LEU A 805 -13.93 23.14 -12.21
CA LEU A 805 -13.06 23.39 -13.37
C LEU A 805 -13.64 22.78 -14.65
N VAL A 806 -14.12 21.54 -14.60
CA VAL A 806 -14.76 20.87 -15.75
C VAL A 806 -16.05 21.59 -16.17
N VAL A 807 -16.90 21.95 -15.21
CA VAL A 807 -18.14 22.71 -15.46
C VAL A 807 -17.82 24.06 -16.10
N PHE A 808 -16.82 24.77 -15.59
CA PHE A 808 -16.40 26.06 -16.13
C PHE A 808 -15.87 25.94 -17.55
N ALA A 809 -14.99 24.96 -17.82
CA ALA A 809 -14.45 24.70 -19.16
C ALA A 809 -15.57 24.35 -20.16
N ALA A 810 -16.51 23.51 -19.75
CA ALA A 810 -17.66 23.09 -20.55
C ALA A 810 -18.61 24.28 -20.86
N ALA A 811 -18.93 25.10 -19.86
CA ALA A 811 -19.74 26.30 -20.03
C ALA A 811 -19.04 27.34 -20.93
N TRP A 812 -17.72 27.50 -20.78
CA TRP A 812 -16.92 28.40 -21.60
C TRP A 812 -16.86 27.96 -23.07
N LEU A 813 -16.67 26.67 -23.33
CA LEU A 813 -16.72 26.08 -24.68
C LEU A 813 -18.09 26.29 -25.32
N ALA A 814 -19.18 26.04 -24.58
CA ALA A 814 -20.53 26.30 -25.05
C ALA A 814 -20.73 27.77 -25.44
N LEU A 815 -20.29 28.71 -24.60
CA LEU A 815 -20.42 30.15 -24.85
C LEU A 815 -19.59 30.60 -26.07
N ARG A 816 -18.33 30.14 -26.16
CA ARG A 816 -17.45 30.44 -27.29
C ARG A 816 -18.05 29.95 -28.61
N SER A 817 -18.62 28.74 -28.60
CA SER A 817 -19.26 28.16 -29.78
C SER A 817 -20.46 28.97 -30.28
N ALA A 818 -21.23 29.57 -29.37
CA ALA A 818 -22.38 30.41 -29.70
C ALA A 818 -21.97 31.81 -30.23
N ARG A 819 -20.87 32.38 -29.73
CA ARG A 819 -20.39 33.71 -30.16
C ARG A 819 -19.75 33.72 -31.55
N VAL A 820 -19.06 32.65 -31.92
CA VAL A 820 -18.29 32.58 -33.18
C VAL A 820 -19.16 32.08 -34.36
N ALA A 821 -20.39 31.66 -34.09
CA ALA A 821 -21.31 31.09 -35.08
C ALA A 821 -21.83 32.14 -36.09
N ARG A 822 -21.57 31.94 -37.38
CA ARG A 822 -22.17 32.73 -38.47
C ARG A 822 -23.57 32.24 -38.77
N ILE A 823 -24.57 32.98 -38.32
CA ILE A 823 -26.00 32.62 -38.40
C ILE A 823 -26.47 32.38 -39.85
N GLY A 824 -25.95 33.15 -40.81
CA GLY A 824 -26.33 33.03 -42.23
C GLY A 824 -25.91 31.71 -42.88
N GLU A 825 -24.79 31.11 -42.43
CA GLU A 825 -24.32 29.80 -42.91
C GLU A 825 -25.10 28.67 -42.22
N LEU A 826 -25.40 28.82 -40.92
CA LEU A 826 -26.11 27.80 -40.12
C LEU A 826 -27.55 27.54 -40.54
N ILE A 827 -28.24 28.59 -41.04
CA ILE A 827 -29.61 28.50 -41.56
C ILE A 827 -29.64 27.92 -42.98
N ARG A 828 -28.59 28.14 -43.78
CA ARG A 828 -28.55 27.70 -45.20
C ARG A 828 -28.16 26.23 -45.40
N GLY A 829 -27.62 25.56 -44.38
CA GLY A 829 -27.33 24.12 -44.42
C GLY A 829 -25.87 23.83 -44.29
#